data_AF-A0A956UAQ5-F1
#
_entry.id   AF-A0A956UAQ5-F1
#
_cell.length_a   1.000
_cell.length_b   1.000
_cell.length_c   1.000
_cell.angle_alpha   90.00
_cell.angle_beta   90.00
_cell.angle_gamma   90.00
#
_symmetry.space_group_name_H-M   'P 1'
#
loop_
_entity.id
_entity.type
_entity.pdbx_description
1 polymer ?
#
loop_
_entity_poly.entity_id
_entity_poly.type
_entity_poly.pdbx_seq_one_letter_code
_entity_poly.pdbx_strand_id
1 'polypeptide(L)'
;MEKLTLYPGDLGLLSATAWLIDRTVEENEIIGTAWMPRDGEVVTCASLVLPFGENPDSLAVEFPATRERFGVKEFRFHNLFDRWKGKRELQESRFYPHFGLTASPYNVAGIKLTRNLKNLGRDTMTRLKNKITYHRLDEEPDLTGQAENLQFVSILQTLMNARNIGTMMLVDNLNRVVARVCLGDQRVTHIQYQNLVNEEALNKMICTLDQELKFFFKRELDPAWANFPPIEKSTAAILMNAYQILEESSSLYEGVGGKNVEICRTRDELSLLNLTEAQCPPVACVWNHIKFPVPISRVVRGCSFDGAIVLHALKYLVDTGQAQVGNFELPALNEIRSIKLADDLTIASGQEVYSFSVDASNRKSAVDMGYIINPLENDAGTQYIHSLGLPMESIGAPIVANDRVIGIHSGWLIDGFENYREWIHPGIMIGAEAIYDCLEIRKPGQALVSGDYKTVTLEEETLFEIKAVDLNERLTEEITEEETETSVELEDEKTAPAPVAESAPVKQGRKDPRKLSGFFKSVAGMLSSIGTSGEGLEVNLYRQSLASERYEKIPPDTSLLIGDFIQLRIKVLSDCQVVVFFQAGPEQPLELLYPTQDLSGEVEKGEHITIPTEPISIVSAGVMQTYSGFPLNFREQETELIVAFAFDSVLDGFDDSDQGEALKAALFQALAGSKNLEFKKYELDSNATSLQLCQKQTVDKTESGKLFACHLSVKL
;
A
#
# COMPACT_ATOMS: atom_id res chain seq x y z
N MET A 1 21.49 13.53 -30.22
CA MET A 1 20.08 13.68 -29.85
C MET A 1 19.33 12.48 -30.38
N GLU A 2 19.10 11.50 -29.53
CA GLU A 2 18.06 10.50 -29.79
C GLU A 2 16.72 11.15 -29.47
N LYS A 3 15.69 10.87 -30.27
CA LYS A 3 14.32 11.25 -29.91
C LYS A 3 13.71 10.09 -29.13
N LEU A 4 13.15 10.37 -27.96
CA LEU A 4 12.32 9.37 -27.30
C LEU A 4 11.05 9.12 -28.13
N THR A 5 10.81 7.85 -28.42
CA THR A 5 9.55 7.37 -28.98
C THR A 5 8.53 7.24 -27.84
N LEU A 6 8.10 8.39 -27.30
CA LEU A 6 6.90 8.46 -26.48
C LEU A 6 5.69 8.04 -27.31
N TYR A 7 4.77 7.28 -26.72
CA TYR A 7 3.55 6.87 -27.40
C TYR A 7 2.62 8.09 -27.61
N PRO A 8 1.72 8.07 -28.62
CA PRO A 8 0.79 9.17 -28.86
C PRO A 8 -0.14 9.48 -27.66
N GLY A 9 -0.35 8.50 -26.76
CA GLY A 9 -1.00 8.68 -25.47
C GLY A 9 -0.21 9.64 -24.57
N ASP A 10 1.04 9.29 -24.23
CA ASP A 10 1.96 10.05 -23.38
C ASP A 10 2.02 11.55 -23.70
N LEU A 11 2.00 11.91 -24.99
CA LEU A 11 2.01 13.30 -25.43
C LEU A 11 0.75 14.08 -25.00
N GLY A 12 -0.41 13.42 -24.98
CA GLY A 12 -1.63 13.99 -24.41
C GLY A 12 -1.50 14.19 -22.90
N LEU A 13 -0.98 13.19 -22.19
CA LEU A 13 -0.81 13.17 -20.74
C LEU A 13 0.19 14.27 -20.29
N LEU A 14 1.32 14.40 -20.98
CA LEU A 14 2.33 15.46 -20.80
C LEU A 14 1.77 16.88 -21.03
N SER A 15 0.82 17.04 -21.95
CA SER A 15 0.16 18.34 -22.18
C SER A 15 -0.84 18.70 -21.09
N ALA A 16 -1.39 17.70 -20.38
CA ALA A 16 -2.46 17.87 -19.40
C ALA A 16 -1.95 18.22 -18.00
N THR A 17 -0.70 17.90 -17.67
CA THR A 17 -0.06 18.17 -16.37
C THR A 17 0.51 19.59 -16.29
N ALA A 18 0.44 20.20 -15.10
CA ALA A 18 0.86 21.57 -14.78
C ALA A 18 1.45 21.68 -13.37
N TRP A 19 2.20 22.74 -13.10
CA TRP A 19 2.51 23.16 -11.72
C TRP A 19 1.33 23.87 -11.07
N LEU A 20 1.20 23.70 -9.76
CA LEU A 20 0.52 24.63 -8.87
C LEU A 20 1.55 25.58 -8.26
N ILE A 21 1.36 26.89 -8.44
CA ILE A 21 2.36 27.92 -8.12
C ILE A 21 1.82 28.92 -7.09
N ASP A 22 2.53 29.11 -5.98
CA ASP A 22 2.29 30.22 -5.04
C ASP A 22 2.92 31.53 -5.58
N ARG A 23 2.07 32.53 -5.78
CA ARG A 23 2.42 33.86 -6.32
C ARG A 23 2.74 34.89 -5.22
N THR A 24 2.73 34.48 -3.95
CA THR A 24 3.01 35.33 -2.78
C THR A 24 4.47 35.26 -2.33
N VAL A 25 5.22 34.27 -2.82
CA VAL A 25 6.68 34.15 -2.76
C VAL A 25 7.27 34.77 -4.04
N GLU A 26 8.35 35.53 -3.93
CA GLU A 26 8.88 36.34 -5.04
C GLU A 26 9.37 35.48 -6.23
N GLU A 27 9.90 34.29 -5.96
CA GLU A 27 10.40 33.35 -6.98
C GLU A 27 9.31 32.57 -7.72
N ASN A 28 8.04 32.71 -7.31
CA ASN A 28 6.90 31.90 -7.77
C ASN A 28 7.11 30.40 -7.43
N GLU A 29 7.02 30.08 -6.14
CA GLU A 29 7.28 28.75 -5.59
C GLU A 29 6.32 27.70 -6.16
N ILE A 30 6.86 26.55 -6.60
CA ILE A 30 6.07 25.40 -7.03
C ILE A 30 5.69 24.61 -5.78
N ILE A 31 4.41 24.60 -5.44
CA ILE A 31 3.88 23.94 -4.23
C ILE A 31 3.30 22.55 -4.50
N GLY A 32 3.23 22.14 -5.76
CA GLY A 32 2.74 20.82 -6.16
C GLY A 32 2.41 20.72 -7.65
N THR A 33 1.76 19.61 -8.02
CA THR A 33 1.30 19.30 -9.38
C THR A 33 -0.23 19.39 -9.48
N ALA A 34 -0.73 19.79 -10.64
CA ALA A 34 -2.14 19.75 -11.01
C ALA A 34 -2.29 19.24 -12.46
N TRP A 35 -3.49 18.82 -12.87
CA TRP A 35 -3.72 18.28 -14.21
C TRP A 35 -5.15 18.46 -14.72
N MET A 36 -5.35 18.55 -16.04
CA MET A 36 -6.62 18.99 -16.67
C MET A 36 -7.51 17.82 -17.16
N PRO A 37 -8.52 17.35 -16.39
CA PRO A 37 -9.49 16.37 -16.89
C PRO A 37 -10.49 16.95 -17.90
N ARG A 38 -10.73 18.26 -17.89
CA ARG A 38 -11.63 18.96 -18.82
C ARG A 38 -11.25 20.43 -18.97
N ASP A 39 -11.57 21.01 -20.13
CA ASP A 39 -11.17 22.37 -20.51
C ASP A 39 -11.51 23.41 -19.43
N GLY A 40 -10.48 24.13 -18.99
CA GLY A 40 -10.62 25.21 -18.00
C GLY A 40 -10.72 24.76 -16.54
N GLU A 41 -10.60 23.46 -16.24
CA GLU A 41 -10.55 22.96 -14.85
C GLU A 41 -9.42 21.95 -14.66
N VAL A 42 -8.68 22.08 -13.54
CA VAL A 42 -7.64 21.12 -13.14
C VAL A 42 -7.94 20.48 -11.79
N VAL A 43 -7.36 19.32 -11.53
CA VAL A 43 -7.41 18.62 -10.24
C VAL A 43 -6.04 18.68 -9.57
N THR A 44 -6.04 18.78 -8.25
CA THR A 44 -4.88 18.59 -7.39
C THR A 44 -5.34 18.04 -6.03
N CYS A 45 -4.41 17.83 -5.10
CA CYS A 45 -4.75 17.45 -3.74
C CYS A 45 -5.31 18.61 -2.91
N ALA A 46 -6.34 18.34 -2.12
CA ALA A 46 -6.98 19.36 -1.29
C ALA A 46 -6.01 20.01 -0.29
N SER A 47 -5.10 19.23 0.28
CA SER A 47 -4.04 19.64 1.21
C SER A 47 -3.15 20.77 0.66
N LEU A 48 -2.92 20.82 -0.65
CA LEU A 48 -2.10 21.86 -1.29
C LEU A 48 -2.83 23.19 -1.43
N VAL A 49 -4.14 23.17 -1.73
CA VAL A 49 -4.94 24.39 -1.95
C VAL A 49 -5.64 24.88 -0.69
N LEU A 50 -5.72 24.08 0.37
CA LEU A 50 -6.38 24.42 1.64
C LEU A 50 -5.84 25.69 2.32
N PRO A 51 -4.52 26.01 2.35
CA PRO A 51 -4.01 27.28 2.87
C PRO A 51 -4.54 28.49 2.09
N PHE A 52 -4.76 28.31 0.79
CA PHE A 52 -5.10 29.36 -0.16
C PHE A 52 -6.62 29.53 -0.35
N GLY A 53 -7.43 28.66 0.24
CA GLY A 53 -8.87 28.48 -0.05
C GLY A 53 -9.76 29.73 0.02
N GLU A 54 -9.35 30.76 0.79
CA GLU A 54 -10.07 32.05 0.90
C GLU A 54 -9.63 33.10 -0.13
N ASN A 55 -8.52 32.89 -0.83
CA ASN A 55 -7.87 33.92 -1.64
C ASN A 55 -7.32 33.37 -2.98
N PRO A 56 -8.11 32.68 -3.82
CA PRO A 56 -7.63 31.96 -5.03
C PRO A 56 -6.69 32.74 -5.95
N ASP A 57 -6.82 34.08 -6.03
CA ASP A 57 -5.88 34.98 -6.71
C ASP A 57 -4.38 34.74 -6.38
N SER A 58 -4.08 34.18 -5.19
CA SER A 58 -2.71 33.87 -4.73
C SER A 58 -2.04 32.74 -5.52
N LEU A 59 -2.80 31.88 -6.21
CA LEU A 59 -2.25 30.76 -6.97
C LEU A 59 -2.32 30.99 -8.48
N ALA A 60 -1.36 30.39 -9.18
CA ALA A 60 -1.41 30.19 -10.62
C ALA A 60 -1.26 28.70 -10.96
N VAL A 61 -1.66 28.35 -12.18
CA VAL A 61 -1.42 27.03 -12.78
C VAL A 61 -0.65 27.24 -14.09
N GLU A 62 0.46 26.54 -14.28
CA GLU A 62 1.37 26.73 -15.43
C GLU A 62 1.69 25.39 -16.08
N PHE A 63 1.36 25.25 -17.36
CA PHE A 63 1.51 24.01 -18.13
C PHE A 63 2.89 24.02 -18.83
N PRO A 64 3.89 23.25 -18.38
CA PRO A 64 5.27 23.36 -18.87
C PRO A 64 5.42 23.03 -20.36
N ALA A 65 4.65 22.06 -20.86
CA ALA A 65 4.74 21.57 -22.23
C ALA A 65 4.24 22.58 -23.29
N THR A 66 3.31 23.47 -22.90
CA THR A 66 2.71 24.51 -23.75
C THR A 66 3.15 25.93 -23.39
N ARG A 67 3.66 26.12 -22.16
CA ARG A 67 4.00 27.39 -21.52
C ARG A 67 2.79 28.33 -21.32
N GLU A 68 1.56 27.82 -21.38
CA GLU A 68 0.38 28.59 -20.97
C GLU A 68 0.28 28.68 -19.44
N ARG A 69 -0.05 29.88 -18.94
CA ARG A 69 -0.24 30.15 -17.51
C ARG A 69 -1.59 30.78 -17.22
N PHE A 70 -2.27 30.26 -16.21
CA PHE A 70 -3.62 30.64 -15.79
C PHE A 70 -3.61 31.16 -14.35
N GLY A 71 -4.55 32.05 -14.04
CA GLY A 71 -4.93 32.33 -12.66
C GLY A 71 -5.95 31.31 -12.15
N VAL A 72 -6.01 31.13 -10.83
CA VAL A 72 -7.10 30.37 -10.21
C VAL A 72 -8.31 31.28 -9.96
N LYS A 73 -9.50 30.81 -10.31
CA LYS A 73 -10.77 31.53 -10.11
C LYS A 73 -11.46 31.09 -8.81
N GLU A 74 -11.59 29.79 -8.60
CA GLU A 74 -12.28 29.19 -7.45
C GLU A 74 -11.75 27.77 -7.18
N PHE A 75 -11.81 27.34 -5.91
CA PHE A 75 -11.52 25.97 -5.50
C PHE A 75 -12.82 25.22 -5.19
N ARG A 76 -12.91 23.98 -5.63
CA ARG A 76 -13.95 23.02 -5.30
C ARG A 76 -13.31 21.83 -4.59
N PHE A 77 -13.37 21.83 -3.26
CA PHE A 77 -12.95 20.69 -2.44
C PHE A 77 -13.97 19.55 -2.58
N HIS A 78 -13.54 18.29 -2.44
CA HIS A 78 -14.46 17.16 -2.33
C HIS A 78 -15.43 17.33 -1.14
N ASN A 79 -16.70 16.93 -1.30
CA ASN A 79 -17.75 17.17 -0.31
C ASN A 79 -17.53 16.44 1.03
N LEU A 80 -16.83 15.30 1.01
CA LEU A 80 -16.48 14.52 2.20
C LEU A 80 -15.08 14.85 2.77
N PHE A 81 -14.34 15.79 2.17
CA PHE A 81 -13.06 16.25 2.73
C PHE A 81 -13.30 17.24 3.87
N ASP A 82 -12.91 16.86 5.09
CA ASP A 82 -13.07 17.73 6.27
C ASP A 82 -12.03 18.87 6.25
N ARG A 83 -12.42 19.96 5.58
CA ARG A 83 -11.68 21.23 5.53
C ARG A 83 -11.45 21.86 6.90
N TRP A 84 -12.24 21.53 7.93
CA TRP A 84 -12.04 22.07 9.28
C TRP A 84 -10.96 21.28 10.02
N LYS A 85 -11.06 19.94 10.05
CA LYS A 85 -9.99 19.05 10.52
C LYS A 85 -8.68 19.37 9.79
N GLY A 86 -8.70 19.47 8.46
CA GLY A 86 -7.52 19.79 7.67
C GLY A 86 -6.96 21.20 7.91
N LYS A 87 -7.80 22.23 8.10
CA LYS A 87 -7.30 23.57 8.48
C LYS A 87 -6.65 23.54 9.86
N ARG A 88 -7.26 22.82 10.82
CA ARG A 88 -6.74 22.67 12.18
C ARG A 88 -5.42 21.92 12.17
N GLU A 89 -5.33 20.81 11.45
CA GLU A 89 -4.11 20.03 11.27
C GLU A 89 -3.00 20.82 10.57
N LEU A 90 -3.31 21.65 9.56
CA LEU A 90 -2.31 22.57 9.00
C LEU A 90 -1.78 23.58 10.04
N GLN A 91 -2.60 24.02 11.00
CA GLN A 91 -2.22 24.97 12.04
C GLN A 91 -1.49 24.31 13.21
N GLU A 92 -1.87 23.08 13.57
CA GLU A 92 -1.28 22.26 14.64
C GLU A 92 0.02 21.55 14.18
N SER A 93 0.20 21.33 12.87
CA SER A 93 1.32 20.56 12.34
C SER A 93 2.66 21.27 12.52
N ARG A 94 3.56 20.61 13.24
CA ARG A 94 4.97 20.97 13.37
C ARG A 94 5.84 20.43 12.22
N PHE A 95 5.27 20.03 11.07
CA PHE A 95 6.00 19.48 9.92
C PHE A 95 5.27 19.69 8.58
N TYR A 96 6.02 19.69 7.47
CA TYR A 96 5.48 19.84 6.12
C TYR A 96 6.13 18.85 5.11
N PRO A 97 5.32 18.22 4.23
CA PRO A 97 3.85 18.18 4.27
C PRO A 97 3.34 17.48 5.54
N HIS A 98 2.10 17.76 5.96
CA HIS A 98 1.50 17.11 7.13
C HIS A 98 0.99 15.72 6.73
N PHE A 99 1.51 14.67 7.34
CA PHE A 99 1.27 13.29 6.91
C PHE A 99 -0.18 12.83 7.13
N GLY A 100 -0.82 13.27 8.22
CA GLY A 100 -2.27 13.06 8.42
C GLY A 100 -3.17 13.75 7.38
N LEU A 101 -2.63 14.72 6.62
CA LEU A 101 -3.30 15.35 5.49
C LEU A 101 -2.99 14.70 4.14
N THR A 102 -1.81 14.10 3.96
CA THR A 102 -1.50 13.29 2.77
C THR A 102 -2.24 11.94 2.82
N ALA A 103 -2.44 11.38 4.01
CA ALA A 103 -3.28 10.20 4.25
C ALA A 103 -4.78 10.53 4.47
N SER A 104 -5.25 11.74 4.16
CA SER A 104 -6.64 12.13 4.47
C SER A 104 -7.63 11.61 3.42
N PRO A 105 -8.74 10.95 3.81
CA PRO A 105 -9.75 10.50 2.87
C PRO A 105 -10.29 11.65 2.00
N TYR A 106 -10.45 11.36 0.71
CA TYR A 106 -10.90 12.31 -0.29
C TYR A 106 -10.06 13.61 -0.37
N ASN A 107 -8.74 13.52 -0.18
CA ASN A 107 -7.79 14.65 -0.33
C ASN A 107 -7.70 15.18 -1.79
N VAL A 108 -8.80 15.68 -2.34
CA VAL A 108 -8.98 16.06 -3.75
C VAL A 108 -9.67 17.42 -3.84
N ALA A 109 -9.15 18.29 -4.70
CA ALA A 109 -9.77 19.55 -5.05
C ALA A 109 -9.70 19.81 -6.55
N GLY A 110 -10.86 20.13 -7.14
CA GLY A 110 -10.96 20.77 -8.44
C GLY A 110 -10.67 22.26 -8.35
N ILE A 111 -10.09 22.82 -9.40
CA ILE A 111 -9.70 24.22 -9.53
C ILE A 111 -10.26 24.73 -10.86
N LYS A 112 -11.11 25.77 -10.86
CA LYS A 112 -11.46 26.44 -12.12
C LYS A 112 -10.43 27.49 -12.48
N LEU A 113 -9.96 27.45 -13.71
CA LEU A 113 -8.94 28.35 -14.24
C LEU A 113 -9.55 29.65 -14.80
N THR A 114 -8.72 30.68 -14.92
CA THR A 114 -9.02 31.90 -15.66
C THR A 114 -7.80 32.35 -16.45
N ARG A 115 -8.01 32.72 -17.73
CA ARG A 115 -6.98 33.37 -18.56
C ARG A 115 -6.69 34.82 -18.13
N ASN A 116 -7.55 35.42 -17.30
CA ASN A 116 -7.29 36.73 -16.70
C ASN A 116 -6.49 36.58 -15.40
N LEU A 117 -5.16 36.42 -15.54
CA LEU A 117 -4.23 36.34 -14.42
C LEU A 117 -4.08 37.73 -13.76
N LYS A 118 -4.89 37.99 -12.74
CA LYS A 118 -4.90 39.24 -11.97
C LYS A 118 -3.52 39.55 -11.38
N ASN A 119 -2.98 40.74 -11.66
CA ASN A 119 -1.73 41.22 -11.07
C ASN A 119 -1.88 41.44 -9.55
N LEU A 120 -0.97 40.85 -8.77
CA LEU A 120 -0.89 41.08 -7.33
C LEU A 120 0.03 42.28 -7.06
N GLY A 121 -0.54 43.40 -6.63
CA GLY A 121 0.26 44.53 -6.14
C GLY A 121 0.94 44.19 -4.82
N ARG A 122 2.07 44.85 -4.50
CA ARG A 122 2.90 44.56 -3.31
C ARG A 122 2.08 44.42 -2.02
N ASP A 123 1.19 45.38 -1.74
CA ASP A 123 0.35 45.36 -0.54
C ASP A 123 -0.61 44.16 -0.50
N THR A 124 -1.05 43.69 -1.67
CA THR A 124 -1.85 42.47 -1.81
C THR A 124 -0.99 41.23 -1.58
N MET A 125 0.23 41.17 -2.13
CA MET A 125 1.18 40.07 -1.85
C MET A 125 1.47 39.97 -0.35
N THR A 126 1.81 41.09 0.32
CA THR A 126 2.07 41.09 1.78
C THR A 126 0.84 40.66 2.58
N ARG A 127 -0.36 41.15 2.24
CA ARG A 127 -1.60 40.74 2.90
C ARG A 127 -1.93 39.26 2.68
N LEU A 128 -1.67 38.71 1.50
CA LEU A 128 -1.87 37.29 1.19
C LEU A 128 -0.83 36.43 1.92
N LYS A 129 0.46 36.78 1.82
CA LYS A 129 1.54 36.10 2.53
C LYS A 129 1.26 36.05 4.04
N ASN A 130 0.78 37.14 4.65
CA ASN A 130 0.41 37.16 6.07
C ASN A 130 -0.83 36.30 6.45
N LYS A 131 -1.63 35.83 5.48
CA LYS A 131 -2.70 34.85 5.68
C LYS A 131 -2.26 33.39 5.48
N ILE A 132 -1.27 33.17 4.62
CA ILE A 132 -0.80 31.86 4.16
C ILE A 132 0.41 31.38 4.97
N THR A 133 1.24 32.32 5.44
CA THR A 133 2.35 32.07 6.37
C THR A 133 1.80 31.38 7.61
N TYR A 134 2.35 30.22 7.92
CA TYR A 134 1.90 29.42 9.05
C TYR A 134 2.16 30.17 10.35
N HIS A 135 1.27 30.02 11.33
CA HIS A 135 1.43 30.69 12.61
C HIS A 135 2.81 30.35 13.19
N ARG A 136 3.61 31.39 13.40
CA ARG A 136 4.86 31.27 14.14
C ARG A 136 4.49 30.71 15.51
N LEU A 137 5.15 29.62 15.92
CA LEU A 137 4.90 28.90 17.16
C LEU A 137 4.65 29.89 18.31
N ASP A 138 3.62 29.66 19.13
CA ASP A 138 3.08 30.66 20.07
C ASP A 138 4.06 31.09 21.19
N GLU A 139 5.20 30.41 21.30
CA GLU A 139 6.34 30.77 22.15
C GLU A 139 7.41 31.49 21.32
N GLU A 140 7.93 32.63 21.80
CA GLU A 140 9.05 33.29 21.14
C GLU A 140 10.29 32.36 21.15
N PRO A 141 10.87 32.01 19.98
CA PRO A 141 12.02 31.10 19.91
C PRO A 141 13.27 31.75 20.52
N ASP A 142 14.01 30.97 21.33
CA ASP A 142 15.23 31.41 22.03
C ASP A 142 16.27 32.03 21.07
N LEU A 143 16.40 31.47 19.87
CA LEU A 143 17.32 31.93 18.82
C LEU A 143 16.67 31.76 17.43
N THR A 144 16.97 32.67 16.51
CA THR A 144 16.51 32.62 15.11
C THR A 144 17.57 33.12 14.14
N GLY A 145 17.63 32.56 12.94
CA GLY A 145 18.47 33.07 11.85
C GLY A 145 18.12 32.47 10.49
N GLN A 146 18.90 32.81 9.47
CA GLN A 146 18.92 32.09 8.19
C GLN A 146 19.91 30.92 8.28
N ALA A 147 19.69 29.92 7.43
CA ALA A 147 20.51 28.74 7.24
C ALA A 147 20.59 28.48 5.73
N GLU A 148 21.61 29.03 5.08
CA GLU A 148 22.06 28.56 3.76
C GLU A 148 22.66 27.15 3.89
N ASN A 149 22.70 26.38 2.79
CA ASN A 149 23.09 24.96 2.78
C ASN A 149 24.45 24.71 3.50
N LEU A 150 25.48 25.49 3.17
CA LEU A 150 26.81 25.44 3.82
C LEU A 150 26.83 25.86 5.30
N GLN A 151 25.85 26.65 5.75
CA GLN A 151 25.82 27.23 7.10
C GLN A 151 25.17 26.30 8.13
N PHE A 152 24.32 25.36 7.71
CA PHE A 152 23.57 24.46 8.62
C PHE A 152 24.49 23.72 9.61
N VAL A 153 25.60 23.16 9.12
CA VAL A 153 26.58 22.43 9.95
C VAL A 153 27.28 23.36 10.95
N SER A 154 27.56 24.60 10.56
CA SER A 154 28.13 25.64 11.43
C SER A 154 27.13 26.16 12.48
N ILE A 155 25.83 26.22 12.15
CA ILE A 155 24.75 26.59 13.07
C ILE A 155 24.61 25.51 14.16
N LEU A 156 24.58 24.22 13.77
CA LEU A 156 24.61 23.10 14.72
C LEU A 156 25.82 23.18 15.66
N GLN A 157 27.03 23.35 15.12
CA GLN A 157 28.25 23.54 15.90
C GLN A 157 28.13 24.71 16.89
N THR A 158 27.58 25.84 16.45
CA THR A 158 27.40 27.05 17.29
C THR A 158 26.42 26.80 18.44
N LEU A 159 25.27 26.17 18.18
CA LEU A 159 24.28 25.85 19.20
C LEU A 159 24.81 24.87 20.25
N MET A 160 25.54 23.84 19.82
CA MET A 160 26.13 22.84 20.73
C MET A 160 27.30 23.39 21.54
N ASN A 161 28.15 24.24 20.94
CA ASN A 161 29.21 24.96 21.66
C ASN A 161 28.66 25.91 22.73
N ALA A 162 27.49 26.51 22.47
CA ALA A 162 26.75 27.30 23.44
C ALA A 162 26.00 26.46 24.51
N ARG A 163 26.10 25.12 24.47
CA ARG A 163 25.41 24.16 25.34
C ARG A 163 23.88 24.34 25.38
N ASN A 164 23.29 24.72 24.25
CA ASN A 164 21.84 24.78 24.13
C ASN A 164 21.26 23.36 24.01
N ILE A 165 20.27 23.05 24.86
CA ILE A 165 19.53 21.80 24.87
C ILE A 165 18.10 22.10 24.40
N GLY A 166 17.61 21.42 23.37
CA GLY A 166 16.33 21.74 22.72
C GLY A 166 16.22 21.33 21.26
N THR A 167 15.06 21.63 20.67
CA THR A 167 14.77 21.39 19.25
C THR A 167 15.17 22.60 18.42
N MET A 168 16.04 22.39 17.43
CA MET A 168 16.16 23.28 16.26
C MET A 168 15.18 22.81 15.18
N MET A 169 14.35 23.72 14.69
CA MET A 169 13.49 23.51 13.52
C MET A 169 14.03 24.32 12.35
N LEU A 170 14.15 23.70 11.18
CA LEU A 170 14.31 24.43 9.93
C LEU A 170 12.95 24.68 9.31
N VAL A 171 12.73 25.90 8.82
CA VAL A 171 11.50 26.32 8.13
C VAL A 171 11.82 27.00 6.80
N ASP A 172 10.87 26.94 5.88
CA ASP A 172 10.96 27.59 4.59
C ASP A 172 10.47 29.05 4.58
N ASN A 173 10.22 29.59 3.38
CA ASN A 173 9.73 30.95 3.15
C ASN A 173 8.31 31.25 3.66
N LEU A 174 7.48 30.22 3.88
CA LEU A 174 6.12 30.28 4.44
C LEU A 174 6.06 29.88 5.93
N ASN A 175 7.23 29.67 6.55
CA ASN A 175 7.42 29.18 7.91
C ASN A 175 6.94 27.73 8.13
N ARG A 176 6.81 26.92 7.07
CA ARG A 176 6.49 25.49 7.19
C ARG A 176 7.75 24.74 7.64
N VAL A 177 7.66 23.86 8.64
CA VAL A 177 8.81 23.11 9.19
C VAL A 177 9.20 21.97 8.26
N VAL A 178 10.41 22.01 7.70
CA VAL A 178 10.93 21.01 6.75
C VAL A 178 11.87 19.98 7.39
N ALA A 179 12.50 20.34 8.52
CA ALA A 179 13.40 19.46 9.27
C ALA A 179 13.38 19.79 10.77
N ARG A 180 13.68 18.81 11.62
CA ARG A 180 13.94 19.02 13.05
C ARG A 180 15.23 18.33 13.49
N VAL A 181 15.94 18.95 14.43
CA VAL A 181 17.15 18.43 15.07
C VAL A 181 17.04 18.61 16.57
N CYS A 182 17.12 17.54 17.33
CA CYS A 182 17.17 17.58 18.79
C CYS A 182 18.63 17.68 19.25
N LEU A 183 18.92 18.66 20.12
CA LEU A 183 20.20 18.85 20.78
C LEU A 183 20.08 18.48 22.26
N GLY A 184 20.85 17.49 22.70
CA GLY A 184 21.15 17.22 24.11
C GLY A 184 22.38 18.00 24.58
N ASP A 185 22.90 17.70 25.78
CA ASP A 185 24.15 18.33 26.27
C ASP A 185 25.33 18.04 25.32
N GLN A 186 25.75 19.06 24.57
CA GLN A 186 26.86 19.04 23.61
C GLN A 186 26.74 17.94 22.52
N ARG A 187 25.53 17.40 22.29
CA ARG A 187 25.30 16.39 21.24
C ARG A 187 24.01 16.56 20.46
N VAL A 188 24.04 16.20 19.18
CA VAL A 188 22.81 15.89 18.45
C VAL A 188 22.29 14.55 19.00
N THR A 189 21.00 14.45 19.30
CA THR A 189 20.37 13.21 19.76
C THR A 189 19.43 12.60 18.73
N HIS A 190 18.71 13.41 17.97
CA HIS A 190 17.76 12.97 16.94
C HIS A 190 17.74 13.96 15.78
N ILE A 191 17.50 13.47 14.57
CA ILE A 191 17.22 14.29 13.38
C ILE A 191 15.97 13.72 12.70
N GLN A 192 15.13 14.57 12.11
CA GLN A 192 14.00 14.16 11.27
C GLN A 192 13.92 15.06 10.03
N TYR A 193 13.90 14.45 8.85
CA TYR A 193 13.71 15.13 7.55
C TYR A 193 12.82 14.27 6.66
N GLN A 194 11.64 14.78 6.29
CA GLN A 194 10.61 14.01 5.58
C GLN A 194 10.30 12.71 6.33
N ASN A 195 10.43 11.54 5.70
CA ASN A 195 10.29 10.23 6.34
C ASN A 195 11.59 9.70 6.98
N LEU A 196 12.73 10.32 6.72
CA LEU A 196 14.02 9.87 7.21
C LEU A 196 14.31 10.38 8.63
N VAL A 197 15.12 9.62 9.35
CA VAL A 197 15.61 9.96 10.70
C VAL A 197 17.15 9.98 10.75
N ASN A 198 17.69 10.59 11.80
CA ASN A 198 19.08 10.47 12.23
C ASN A 198 20.10 10.76 11.11
N GLU A 199 21.15 9.95 10.94
CA GLU A 199 22.20 10.22 9.94
C GLU A 199 21.68 10.20 8.50
N GLU A 200 20.70 9.37 8.17
CA GLU A 200 20.11 9.33 6.81
C GLU A 200 19.40 10.64 6.49
N ALA A 201 18.62 11.17 7.44
CA ALA A 201 18.00 12.49 7.33
C ALA A 201 19.04 13.60 7.13
N LEU A 202 20.15 13.56 7.89
CA LEU A 202 21.24 14.54 7.77
C LEU A 202 21.90 14.50 6.40
N ASN A 203 22.32 13.32 5.96
CA ASN A 203 23.05 13.13 4.71
C ASN A 203 22.14 13.46 3.51
N LYS A 204 20.83 13.14 3.62
CA LYS A 204 19.80 13.57 2.67
C LYS A 204 19.71 15.09 2.58
N MET A 205 19.53 15.79 3.71
CA MET A 205 19.45 17.25 3.76
C MET A 205 20.65 17.91 3.06
N ILE A 206 21.86 17.45 3.34
CA ILE A 206 23.10 17.97 2.73
C ILE A 206 23.09 17.83 1.20
N CYS A 207 22.54 16.73 0.68
CA CYS A 207 22.46 16.48 -0.77
C CYS A 207 21.31 17.23 -1.48
N THR A 208 20.25 17.66 -0.76
CA THR A 208 18.98 18.14 -1.34
C THR A 208 18.59 19.59 -1.00
N LEU A 209 19.15 20.22 0.05
CA LEU A 209 18.75 21.56 0.49
C LEU A 209 19.33 22.69 -0.38
N ASP A 210 18.84 22.82 -1.61
CA ASP A 210 19.20 23.89 -2.55
C ASP A 210 18.60 25.28 -2.23
N GLN A 211 17.84 25.42 -1.13
CA GLN A 211 17.06 26.62 -0.80
C GLN A 211 17.55 27.31 0.50
N GLU A 212 17.37 28.63 0.58
CA GLU A 212 17.49 29.35 1.86
C GLU A 212 16.40 28.91 2.84
N LEU A 213 16.80 28.31 3.96
CA LEU A 213 15.92 28.04 5.08
C LEU A 213 16.13 29.07 6.19
N LYS A 214 15.12 29.23 7.05
CA LYS A 214 15.27 29.91 8.34
C LYS A 214 15.35 28.85 9.43
N PHE A 215 16.09 29.09 10.49
CA PHE A 215 16.05 28.23 11.68
C PHE A 215 15.42 28.92 12.87
N PHE A 216 14.70 28.15 13.67
CA PHE A 216 14.21 28.53 14.99
C PHE A 216 14.73 27.51 16.01
N PHE A 217 15.30 27.96 17.11
CA PHE A 217 15.66 27.11 18.23
C PHE A 217 14.70 27.35 19.40
N LYS A 218 14.22 26.26 20.01
CA LYS A 218 13.42 26.27 21.23
C LYS A 218 14.01 25.26 22.24
N ARG A 219 14.16 25.68 23.48
CA ARG A 219 14.49 24.79 24.61
C ARG A 219 13.36 23.80 24.89
N GLU A 220 13.66 22.52 24.72
CA GLU A 220 12.73 21.39 24.82
C GLU A 220 13.55 20.17 25.29
N LEU A 221 13.40 19.76 26.56
CA LEU A 221 14.24 18.70 27.15
C LEU A 221 13.90 17.30 26.65
N ASP A 222 12.63 17.09 26.32
CA ASP A 222 12.05 15.81 25.90
C ASP A 222 11.04 16.09 24.77
N PRO A 223 11.47 16.09 23.51
CA PRO A 223 10.60 16.43 22.39
C PRO A 223 9.69 15.25 22.06
N ALA A 224 8.37 15.44 22.13
CA ALA A 224 7.38 14.40 21.82
C ALA A 224 7.43 13.84 20.38
N TRP A 225 8.28 14.41 19.50
CA TRP A 225 8.55 13.91 18.15
C TRP A 225 9.79 13.00 18.06
N ALA A 226 10.60 12.92 19.11
CA ALA A 226 11.78 12.08 19.19
C ALA A 226 11.43 10.67 19.71
N ASN A 227 10.39 10.06 19.13
CA ASN A 227 9.83 8.77 19.55
C ASN A 227 10.52 7.56 18.89
N PHE A 228 11.77 7.73 18.45
CA PHE A 228 12.59 6.75 17.74
C PHE A 228 14.01 6.72 18.32
N PRO A 229 14.84 5.70 18.04
CA PRO A 229 16.14 5.54 18.69
C PRO A 229 17.08 6.76 18.52
N PRO A 230 17.80 7.18 19.57
CA PRO A 230 18.76 8.28 19.50
C PRO A 230 20.02 7.89 18.71
N ILE A 231 20.67 8.90 18.12
CA ILE A 231 21.96 8.72 17.44
C ILE A 231 23.03 8.26 18.43
N GLU A 232 23.61 7.08 18.18
CA GLU A 232 24.71 6.52 18.97
C GLU A 232 26.07 7.16 18.61
N LYS A 233 26.25 7.58 17.34
CA LYS A 233 27.50 8.17 16.87
C LYS A 233 27.81 9.48 17.60
N SER A 234 29.09 9.70 17.91
CA SER A 234 29.51 10.98 18.49
C SER A 234 29.25 12.14 17.54
N THR A 235 28.87 13.30 18.08
CA THR A 235 28.65 14.54 17.33
C THR A 235 29.79 14.90 16.37
N ALA A 236 31.04 14.68 16.80
CA ALA A 236 32.20 14.93 15.95
C ALA A 236 32.22 14.00 14.72
N ALA A 237 31.86 12.73 14.88
CA ALA A 237 31.74 11.78 13.77
C ALA A 237 30.57 12.13 12.82
N ILE A 238 29.41 12.52 13.38
CA ILE A 238 28.25 12.98 12.60
C ILE A 238 28.62 14.19 11.72
N LEU A 239 29.26 15.20 12.31
CA LEU A 239 29.66 16.42 11.60
C LEU A 239 30.79 16.18 10.59
N MET A 240 31.74 15.28 10.88
CA MET A 240 32.78 14.89 9.91
C MET A 240 32.18 14.14 8.71
N ASN A 241 31.26 13.20 8.96
CA ASN A 241 30.53 12.48 7.89
C ASN A 241 29.73 13.45 7.02
N ALA A 242 29.09 14.46 7.63
CA ALA A 242 28.37 15.52 6.92
C ALA A 242 29.28 16.34 5.99
N TYR A 243 30.46 16.76 6.45
CA TYR A 243 31.43 17.47 5.59
C TYR A 243 31.99 16.57 4.49
N GLN A 244 32.32 15.31 4.80
CA GLN A 244 32.78 14.34 3.81
C GLN A 244 31.73 14.14 2.70
N ILE A 245 30.46 13.95 3.05
CA ILE A 245 29.36 13.79 2.08
C ILE A 245 29.12 15.07 1.27
N LEU A 246 29.35 16.26 1.81
CA LEU A 246 29.26 17.52 1.05
C LEU A 246 30.35 17.62 -0.03
N GLU A 247 31.58 17.20 0.28
CA GLU A 247 32.70 17.14 -0.67
C GLU A 247 32.50 16.00 -1.70
N GLU A 248 32.14 14.80 -1.24
CA GLU A 248 31.91 13.63 -2.08
C GLU A 248 30.70 13.78 -3.00
N SER A 249 29.56 14.28 -2.52
CA SER A 249 28.37 14.47 -3.36
C SER A 249 28.61 15.45 -4.50
N SER A 250 29.41 16.50 -4.28
CA SER A 250 29.84 17.44 -5.34
C SER A 250 30.62 16.71 -6.44
N SER A 251 31.62 15.90 -6.05
CA SER A 251 32.43 15.07 -6.94
C SER A 251 31.59 13.99 -7.65
N LEU A 252 30.63 13.38 -6.96
CA LEU A 252 29.72 12.38 -7.52
C LEU A 252 28.76 12.99 -8.54
N TYR A 253 28.18 14.17 -8.25
CA TYR A 253 27.35 14.90 -9.21
C TYR A 253 28.12 15.20 -10.50
N GLU A 254 29.36 15.68 -10.42
CA GLU A 254 30.24 15.85 -11.60
C GLU A 254 30.54 14.51 -12.29
N GLY A 255 30.80 13.45 -11.51
CA GLY A 255 31.04 12.09 -11.99
C GLY A 255 29.84 11.40 -12.66
N VAL A 256 28.62 11.94 -12.50
CA VAL A 256 27.42 11.57 -13.28
C VAL A 256 26.97 12.68 -14.24
N GLY A 257 27.85 13.63 -14.59
CA GLY A 257 27.64 14.65 -15.62
C GLY A 257 26.98 15.96 -15.15
N GLY A 258 26.52 16.04 -13.90
CA GLY A 258 26.03 17.26 -13.26
C GLY A 258 24.58 17.17 -12.76
N LYS A 259 24.28 17.89 -11.67
CA LYS A 259 23.01 17.83 -10.91
C LYS A 259 21.73 18.03 -11.75
N ASN A 260 21.80 18.87 -12.80
CA ASN A 260 20.65 19.22 -13.65
C ASN A 260 20.57 18.41 -14.95
N VAL A 261 21.52 17.50 -15.20
CA VAL A 261 21.49 16.62 -16.36
C VAL A 261 20.52 15.46 -16.09
N GLU A 262 19.96 14.91 -17.16
CA GLU A 262 18.97 13.84 -17.07
C GLU A 262 19.62 12.49 -17.30
N ILE A 263 19.08 11.48 -16.64
CA ILE A 263 19.49 10.09 -16.77
C ILE A 263 18.30 9.24 -17.21
N CYS A 264 18.55 8.24 -18.06
CA CYS A 264 17.57 7.19 -18.37
C CYS A 264 18.26 5.82 -18.46
N ARG A 265 17.49 4.74 -18.36
CA ARG A 265 17.97 3.38 -18.67
C ARG A 265 18.49 3.28 -20.11
N THR A 266 19.43 2.37 -20.34
CA THR A 266 19.83 1.85 -21.67
C THR A 266 19.41 0.40 -21.90
N ARG A 267 18.82 -0.25 -20.89
CA ARG A 267 18.37 -1.65 -20.88
C ARG A 267 17.07 -1.75 -20.10
N ASP A 268 16.22 -2.71 -20.43
CA ASP A 268 14.97 -2.93 -19.69
C ASP A 268 15.22 -3.62 -18.33
N GLU A 269 16.07 -4.65 -18.33
CA GLU A 269 16.44 -5.47 -17.17
C GLU A 269 17.64 -4.92 -16.39
N LEU A 270 17.61 -5.07 -15.06
CA LEU A 270 18.68 -4.67 -14.14
C LEU A 270 19.67 -5.81 -13.90
N SER A 271 20.97 -5.50 -14.02
CA SER A 271 22.06 -6.40 -13.65
C SER A 271 22.70 -6.02 -12.30
N LEU A 272 22.46 -6.88 -11.30
CA LEU A 272 23.01 -6.78 -9.94
C LEU A 272 24.33 -7.58 -9.77
N LEU A 273 24.85 -8.21 -10.83
CA LEU A 273 25.88 -9.27 -10.77
C LEU A 273 27.23 -8.90 -10.15
N ASN A 274 27.50 -7.62 -9.85
CA ASN A 274 28.75 -7.13 -9.25
C ASN A 274 28.53 -6.32 -7.97
N LEU A 275 27.33 -6.35 -7.39
CA LEU A 275 26.96 -5.59 -6.19
C LEU A 275 27.05 -6.45 -4.93
N THR A 276 27.36 -5.81 -3.80
CA THR A 276 27.14 -6.43 -2.48
C THR A 276 25.66 -6.41 -2.11
N GLU A 277 25.25 -7.26 -1.18
CA GLU A 277 23.87 -7.33 -0.68
C GLU A 277 23.32 -5.96 -0.25
N ALA A 278 24.11 -5.17 0.48
CA ALA A 278 23.75 -3.80 0.89
C ALA A 278 23.70 -2.77 -0.26
N GLN A 279 24.28 -3.05 -1.43
CA GLN A 279 24.21 -2.18 -2.60
C GLN A 279 23.02 -2.50 -3.52
N CYS A 280 22.45 -3.71 -3.42
CA CYS A 280 21.32 -4.13 -4.23
C CYS A 280 20.06 -3.28 -4.00
N PRO A 281 19.59 -3.00 -2.76
CA PRO A 281 18.40 -2.17 -2.51
C PRO A 281 18.45 -0.77 -3.13
N PRO A 282 19.49 0.07 -2.93
CA PRO A 282 19.50 1.41 -3.51
C PRO A 282 19.66 1.40 -5.03
N VAL A 283 20.39 0.44 -5.62
CA VAL A 283 20.48 0.32 -7.09
C VAL A 283 19.14 -0.14 -7.69
N ALA A 284 18.46 -1.10 -7.07
CA ALA A 284 17.13 -1.55 -7.50
C ALA A 284 16.07 -0.45 -7.37
N CYS A 285 16.13 0.36 -6.31
CA CYS A 285 15.33 1.57 -6.16
C CYS A 285 15.61 2.56 -7.31
N VAL A 286 16.84 3.03 -7.44
CA VAL A 286 17.23 4.04 -8.45
C VAL A 286 16.84 3.60 -9.86
N TRP A 287 17.00 2.31 -10.18
CA TRP A 287 16.58 1.73 -11.45
C TRP A 287 15.11 2.01 -11.80
N ASN A 288 14.21 1.96 -10.81
CA ASN A 288 12.77 2.17 -11.02
C ASN A 288 12.46 3.62 -11.41
N HIS A 289 13.11 4.60 -10.80
CA HIS A 289 12.94 6.02 -11.17
C HIS A 289 13.44 6.32 -12.59
N ILE A 290 14.59 5.76 -13.01
CA ILE A 290 15.26 6.17 -14.26
C ILE A 290 14.73 5.51 -15.54
N LYS A 291 13.54 4.87 -15.53
CA LYS A 291 12.98 4.22 -16.73
C LYS A 291 12.76 5.20 -17.90
N PHE A 292 12.44 6.46 -17.59
CA PHE A 292 12.43 7.57 -18.54
C PHE A 292 13.49 8.63 -18.14
N PRO A 293 13.86 9.55 -19.04
CA PRO A 293 14.67 10.73 -18.73
C PRO A 293 14.14 11.49 -17.53
N VAL A 294 14.94 11.47 -16.46
CA VAL A 294 14.61 12.10 -15.18
C VAL A 294 15.83 12.90 -14.70
N PRO A 295 15.67 14.10 -14.14
CA PRO A 295 16.80 14.88 -13.64
C PRO A 295 17.50 14.15 -12.49
N ILE A 296 18.83 14.13 -12.49
CA ILE A 296 19.62 13.49 -11.42
C ILE A 296 19.25 14.07 -10.04
N SER A 297 19.05 15.38 -9.94
CA SER A 297 18.54 16.05 -8.72
C SER A 297 17.17 15.53 -8.25
N ARG A 298 16.29 15.12 -9.17
CA ARG A 298 14.95 14.60 -8.87
C ARG A 298 15.03 13.19 -8.29
N VAL A 299 15.87 12.32 -8.84
CA VAL A 299 16.11 10.98 -8.28
C VAL A 299 16.67 11.10 -6.85
N VAL A 300 17.65 11.99 -6.65
CA VAL A 300 18.23 12.27 -5.32
C VAL A 300 17.20 12.86 -4.34
N ARG A 301 16.12 13.53 -4.79
CA ARG A 301 14.98 13.90 -3.94
C ARG A 301 13.96 12.77 -3.72
N GLY A 302 13.66 11.98 -4.75
CA GLY A 302 12.54 11.02 -4.76
C GLY A 302 12.81 9.66 -4.11
N CYS A 303 14.05 9.18 -4.08
CA CYS A 303 14.39 7.96 -3.35
C CYS A 303 14.39 8.21 -1.82
N SER A 304 13.85 7.33 -0.98
CA SER A 304 14.00 7.39 0.49
C SER A 304 15.33 6.79 0.98
N PHE A 305 16.43 7.05 0.27
CA PHE A 305 17.80 6.69 0.68
C PHE A 305 18.65 7.96 0.90
N ASP A 306 19.75 7.82 1.65
CA ASP A 306 20.85 8.78 1.71
C ASP A 306 21.24 9.27 0.30
N GLY A 307 21.37 10.58 0.13
CA GLY A 307 21.71 11.19 -1.16
C GLY A 307 23.06 10.73 -1.73
N ALA A 308 24.05 10.44 -0.89
CA ALA A 308 25.33 9.88 -1.33
C ALA A 308 25.17 8.45 -1.86
N ILE A 309 24.36 7.62 -1.18
CA ILE A 309 24.05 6.25 -1.62
C ILE A 309 23.30 6.28 -2.96
N VAL A 310 22.33 7.18 -3.14
CA VAL A 310 21.64 7.37 -4.43
C VAL A 310 22.61 7.79 -5.53
N LEU A 311 23.53 8.72 -5.26
CA LEU A 311 24.56 9.15 -6.22
C LEU A 311 25.55 8.03 -6.58
N HIS A 312 25.96 7.20 -5.63
CA HIS A 312 26.76 6.01 -5.90
C HIS A 312 26.01 4.96 -6.75
N ALA A 313 24.72 4.74 -6.48
CA ALA A 313 23.88 3.84 -7.26
C ALA A 313 23.68 4.34 -8.70
N LEU A 314 23.40 5.65 -8.88
CA LEU A 314 23.37 6.31 -10.18
C LEU A 314 24.71 6.14 -10.92
N LYS A 315 25.84 6.39 -10.24
CA LYS A 315 27.17 6.24 -10.82
C LYS A 315 27.46 4.78 -11.25
N TYR A 316 27.11 3.78 -10.45
CA TYR A 316 27.25 2.38 -10.83
C TYR A 316 26.47 2.05 -12.12
N LEU A 317 25.23 2.53 -12.25
CA LEU A 317 24.40 2.29 -13.43
C LEU A 317 24.96 2.94 -14.69
N VAL A 318 25.58 4.13 -14.57
CA VAL A 318 26.28 4.80 -15.68
C VAL A 318 27.59 4.09 -16.03
N ASP A 319 28.44 3.81 -15.03
CA ASP A 319 29.75 3.17 -15.23
C ASP A 319 29.63 1.74 -15.81
N THR A 320 28.54 1.03 -15.52
CA THR A 320 28.23 -0.29 -16.09
C THR A 320 27.47 -0.25 -17.43
N GLY A 321 27.16 0.95 -17.95
CA GLY A 321 26.40 1.12 -19.19
C GLY A 321 25.00 0.52 -19.15
N GLN A 322 24.34 0.60 -17.99
CA GLN A 322 22.93 0.24 -17.77
C GLN A 322 22.02 1.47 -17.80
N ALA A 323 22.59 2.65 -17.57
CA ALA A 323 21.97 3.95 -17.75
C ALA A 323 22.86 4.87 -18.62
N GLN A 324 22.23 5.86 -19.26
CA GLN A 324 22.91 6.92 -20.00
C GLN A 324 22.49 8.30 -19.50
N VAL A 325 23.44 9.23 -19.51
CA VAL A 325 23.27 10.62 -19.08
C VAL A 325 23.23 11.52 -20.31
N GLY A 326 22.30 12.47 -20.34
CA GLY A 326 22.15 13.38 -21.47
C GLY A 326 21.19 14.55 -21.22
N ASN A 327 21.02 15.39 -22.23
CA ASN A 327 19.95 16.38 -22.27
C ASN A 327 18.88 15.85 -23.21
N PHE A 328 17.73 15.47 -22.67
CA PHE A 328 16.59 14.96 -23.45
C PHE A 328 15.57 16.08 -23.62
N GLU A 329 15.26 16.42 -24.87
CA GLU A 329 14.21 17.39 -25.18
C GLU A 329 12.89 16.67 -25.36
N LEU A 330 11.97 16.84 -24.41
CA LEU A 330 10.56 16.53 -24.63
C LEU A 330 10.03 17.42 -25.76
N PRO A 331 9.17 16.91 -26.67
CA PRO A 331 8.61 17.71 -27.74
C PRO A 331 7.73 18.83 -27.15
N ALA A 332 7.97 20.07 -27.58
CA ALA A 332 7.08 21.19 -27.26
C ALA A 332 5.69 20.94 -27.87
N LEU A 333 4.63 21.20 -27.10
CA LEU A 333 3.25 20.93 -27.50
C LEU A 333 2.49 22.24 -27.68
N ASN A 334 1.72 22.33 -28.77
CA ASN A 334 1.04 23.57 -29.17
C ASN A 334 -0.35 23.77 -28.50
N GLU A 335 -0.79 22.81 -27.69
CA GLU A 335 -2.16 22.69 -27.21
C GLU A 335 -2.18 21.90 -25.89
N ILE A 336 -2.97 22.34 -24.92
CA ILE A 336 -3.27 21.61 -23.68
C ILE A 336 -4.41 20.65 -23.99
N ARG A 337 -4.25 19.35 -23.72
CA ARG A 337 -5.31 18.36 -23.93
C ARG A 337 -5.87 17.87 -22.61
N SER A 338 -7.14 17.49 -22.61
CA SER A 338 -7.78 16.85 -21.47
C SER A 338 -7.28 15.41 -21.30
N ILE A 339 -6.81 15.05 -20.10
CA ILE A 339 -6.49 13.67 -19.74
C ILE A 339 -7.76 12.92 -19.29
N LYS A 340 -7.92 11.66 -19.69
CA LYS A 340 -9.11 10.86 -19.36
C LYS A 340 -8.98 10.18 -18.00
N LEU A 341 -10.08 10.17 -17.24
CA LEU A 341 -10.27 9.28 -16.09
C LEU A 341 -10.48 7.82 -16.56
N ALA A 342 -10.27 6.89 -15.65
CA ALA A 342 -10.59 5.48 -15.84
C ALA A 342 -12.12 5.26 -15.90
N ASP A 343 -12.60 4.41 -16.84
CA ASP A 343 -14.01 3.98 -16.86
C ASP A 343 -14.26 2.82 -15.89
N ASP A 344 -13.25 1.97 -15.72
CA ASP A 344 -13.17 0.95 -14.69
C ASP A 344 -12.46 1.56 -13.46
N LEU A 345 -12.95 1.21 -12.28
CA LEU A 345 -12.46 1.69 -10.99
C LEU A 345 -11.85 0.55 -10.17
N THR A 346 -11.87 -0.68 -10.69
CA THR A 346 -11.16 -1.81 -10.07
C THR A 346 -9.65 -1.60 -10.23
N ILE A 347 -8.95 -1.56 -9.10
CA ILE A 347 -7.52 -1.33 -8.99
C ILE A 347 -6.92 -2.54 -8.27
N ALA A 348 -6.04 -3.26 -8.96
CA ALA A 348 -5.48 -4.53 -8.48
C ALA A 348 -4.10 -4.36 -7.84
N SER A 349 -3.78 -5.20 -6.85
CA SER A 349 -2.40 -5.36 -6.38
C SER A 349 -1.52 -5.87 -7.53
N GLY A 350 -0.29 -5.35 -7.64
CA GLY A 350 0.64 -5.66 -8.73
C GLY A 350 0.35 -4.97 -10.07
N GLN A 351 -0.74 -4.21 -10.19
CA GLN A 351 -1.06 -3.47 -11.41
C GLN A 351 0.01 -2.42 -11.72
N GLU A 352 0.63 -2.49 -12.90
CA GLU A 352 1.59 -1.48 -13.36
C GLU A 352 0.93 -0.10 -13.46
N VAL A 353 1.64 0.92 -13.00
CA VAL A 353 1.23 2.33 -13.06
C VAL A 353 2.38 3.25 -13.45
N TYR A 354 2.02 4.40 -13.99
CA TYR A 354 2.95 5.48 -14.30
C TYR A 354 2.36 6.83 -13.91
N SER A 355 3.20 7.83 -13.66
CA SER A 355 2.75 9.16 -13.25
C SER A 355 3.49 10.26 -13.99
N PHE A 356 2.72 11.23 -14.49
CA PHE A 356 3.24 12.45 -15.12
C PHE A 356 3.29 13.55 -14.08
N SER A 357 4.48 13.87 -13.61
CA SER A 357 4.71 15.00 -12.72
C SER A 357 5.64 16.00 -13.42
N VAL A 358 6.07 17.05 -12.71
CA VAL A 358 6.93 18.07 -13.29
C VAL A 358 7.98 18.48 -12.27
N ASP A 359 9.26 18.38 -12.64
CA ASP A 359 10.35 18.70 -11.73
C ASP A 359 10.45 20.20 -11.46
N ALA A 360 10.51 20.56 -10.17
CA ALA A 360 10.61 21.96 -9.76
C ALA A 360 11.98 22.59 -10.04
N SER A 361 13.07 21.79 -10.12
CA SER A 361 14.44 22.30 -10.22
C SER A 361 14.87 22.60 -11.66
N ASN A 362 14.54 21.75 -12.63
CA ASN A 362 14.86 21.99 -14.05
C ASN A 362 13.67 22.45 -14.91
N ARG A 363 12.47 22.51 -14.32
CA ARG A 363 11.21 22.94 -14.94
C ARG A 363 10.76 22.11 -16.16
N LYS A 364 11.08 20.81 -16.20
CA LYS A 364 10.58 19.85 -17.20
C LYS A 364 9.61 18.83 -16.61
N SER A 365 8.73 18.28 -17.44
CA SER A 365 7.91 17.12 -17.06
C SER A 365 8.78 15.87 -16.82
N ALA A 366 8.38 15.05 -15.85
CA ALA A 366 9.02 13.78 -15.52
C ALA A 366 7.97 12.65 -15.56
N VAL A 367 8.41 11.44 -15.92
CA VAL A 367 7.56 10.24 -15.95
C VAL A 367 8.19 9.17 -15.07
N ASP A 368 7.54 8.88 -13.94
CA ASP A 368 7.95 7.85 -13.00
C ASP A 368 7.08 6.59 -13.21
N MET A 369 7.64 5.39 -13.00
CA MET A 369 6.93 4.11 -13.16
C MET A 369 7.04 3.23 -11.91
N GLY A 370 6.01 2.41 -11.69
CA GLY A 370 5.88 1.53 -10.55
C GLY A 370 4.64 0.64 -10.68
N TYR A 371 4.09 0.23 -9.54
CA TYR A 371 2.91 -0.63 -9.44
C TYR A 371 2.08 -0.26 -8.20
N ILE A 372 0.79 -0.62 -8.19
CA ILE A 372 -0.03 -0.59 -6.99
C ILE A 372 0.37 -1.76 -6.09
N ILE A 373 0.58 -1.49 -4.80
CA ILE A 373 0.98 -2.49 -3.81
C ILE A 373 -0.28 -3.10 -3.18
N ASN A 374 -1.13 -2.28 -2.57
CA ASN A 374 -2.33 -2.68 -1.85
C ASN A 374 -3.28 -1.48 -1.65
N PRO A 375 -4.58 -1.71 -1.39
CA PRO A 375 -5.45 -0.70 -0.79
C PRO A 375 -4.91 -0.27 0.58
N LEU A 376 -5.18 0.97 0.99
CA LEU A 376 -4.88 1.44 2.35
C LEU A 376 -6.00 0.96 3.29
N GLU A 377 -5.69 0.01 4.17
CA GLU A 377 -6.67 -0.84 4.87
C GLU A 377 -7.61 -0.15 5.88
N ASN A 378 -7.39 1.14 6.16
CA ASN A 378 -8.09 1.89 7.21
C ASN A 378 -9.10 2.92 6.67
N ASP A 379 -9.39 2.91 5.36
CA ASP A 379 -10.13 3.97 4.69
C ASP A 379 -11.38 3.54 3.92
N ALA A 380 -12.16 4.52 3.46
CA ALA A 380 -13.46 4.31 2.79
C ALA A 380 -13.34 3.74 1.35
N GLY A 381 -12.43 2.80 1.11
CA GLY A 381 -12.20 2.14 -0.18
C GLY A 381 -11.62 3.04 -1.29
N THR A 382 -11.16 4.25 -0.96
CA THR A 382 -10.71 5.26 -1.93
C THR A 382 -9.24 5.64 -1.81
N GLN A 383 -8.45 4.91 -1.01
CA GLN A 383 -7.01 5.12 -0.85
C GLN A 383 -6.21 3.85 -1.17
N TYR A 384 -5.08 4.03 -1.86
CA TYR A 384 -4.20 2.94 -2.29
C TYR A 384 -2.74 3.33 -2.11
N ILE A 385 -1.87 2.32 -2.00
CA ILE A 385 -0.44 2.45 -1.82
C ILE A 385 0.26 2.03 -3.11
N HIS A 386 1.24 2.81 -3.57
CA HIS A 386 1.96 2.59 -4.83
C HIS A 386 3.48 2.65 -4.66
N SER A 387 4.24 2.00 -5.52
CA SER A 387 5.72 2.02 -5.49
C SER A 387 6.38 3.19 -6.25
N LEU A 388 5.60 4.10 -6.85
CA LEU A 388 6.12 5.30 -7.52
C LEU A 388 6.82 6.23 -6.51
N GLY A 389 8.15 6.34 -6.60
CA GLY A 389 8.97 7.26 -5.78
C GLY A 389 8.88 8.73 -6.21
N LEU A 390 7.67 9.28 -6.18
CA LEU A 390 7.39 10.68 -6.48
C LEU A 390 7.86 11.59 -5.32
N PRO A 391 8.70 12.62 -5.52
CA PRO A 391 9.07 13.57 -4.47
C PRO A 391 7.92 14.54 -4.16
N MET A 392 7.97 15.22 -3.00
CA MET A 392 6.82 15.95 -2.43
C MET A 392 6.24 17.05 -3.33
N GLU A 393 7.02 17.66 -4.22
CA GLU A 393 6.55 18.66 -5.21
C GLU A 393 5.65 18.03 -6.30
N SER A 394 5.56 16.69 -6.31
CA SER A 394 4.71 15.90 -7.19
C SER A 394 3.37 15.51 -6.54
N ILE A 395 3.07 15.95 -5.30
CA ILE A 395 1.72 15.83 -4.74
C ILE A 395 0.72 16.49 -5.71
N GLY A 396 -0.40 15.84 -5.95
CA GLY A 396 -1.39 16.23 -6.94
C GLY A 396 -1.11 15.71 -8.36
N ALA A 397 -0.04 14.95 -8.60
CA ALA A 397 0.23 14.33 -9.90
C ALA A 397 -0.78 13.20 -10.21
N PRO A 398 -1.23 13.06 -11.48
CA PRO A 398 -2.07 11.96 -11.91
C PRO A 398 -1.30 10.64 -11.87
N ILE A 399 -1.98 9.56 -11.46
CA ILE A 399 -1.49 8.19 -11.56
C ILE A 399 -2.33 7.44 -12.59
N VAL A 400 -1.64 6.85 -13.55
CA VAL A 400 -2.17 6.37 -14.83
C VAL A 400 -1.94 4.87 -14.96
N ALA A 401 -2.96 4.17 -15.44
CA ALA A 401 -2.88 2.81 -15.97
C ALA A 401 -3.76 2.71 -17.22
N ASN A 402 -3.35 1.91 -18.22
CA ASN A 402 -4.11 1.73 -19.47
C ASN A 402 -4.54 3.07 -20.13
N ASP A 403 -3.60 4.02 -20.18
CA ASP A 403 -3.73 5.39 -20.72
C ASP A 403 -4.84 6.25 -20.09
N ARG A 404 -5.23 5.94 -18.85
CA ARG A 404 -6.28 6.62 -18.09
C ARG A 404 -5.89 6.82 -16.63
N VAL A 405 -6.37 7.92 -16.03
CA VAL A 405 -6.11 8.22 -14.62
C VAL A 405 -6.98 7.35 -13.71
N ILE A 406 -6.32 6.52 -12.91
CA ILE A 406 -6.94 5.70 -11.85
C ILE A 406 -6.90 6.37 -10.47
N GLY A 407 -6.05 7.39 -10.29
CA GLY A 407 -5.94 8.10 -9.02
C GLY A 407 -5.00 9.31 -9.07
N ILE A 408 -4.75 9.91 -7.90
CA ILE A 408 -3.92 11.11 -7.73
C ILE A 408 -2.96 10.93 -6.55
N HIS A 409 -1.67 11.19 -6.77
CA HIS A 409 -0.63 11.07 -5.75
C HIS A 409 -0.85 12.08 -4.61
N SER A 410 -1.00 11.60 -3.39
CA SER A 410 -1.36 12.38 -2.21
C SER A 410 -0.16 12.71 -1.31
N GLY A 411 0.90 11.90 -1.37
CA GLY A 411 2.16 12.07 -0.63
C GLY A 411 2.81 10.72 -0.30
N TRP A 412 3.82 10.70 0.58
CA TRP A 412 4.45 9.46 1.05
C TRP A 412 3.61 8.80 2.14
N LEU A 413 3.65 7.46 2.18
CA LEU A 413 3.29 6.67 3.35
C LEU A 413 4.45 6.73 4.34
N ILE A 414 4.14 6.94 5.62
CA ILE A 414 5.14 7.15 6.68
C ILE A 414 4.81 6.26 7.88
N ASP A 415 3.57 6.34 8.38
CA ASP A 415 3.05 5.35 9.31
C ASP A 415 2.96 3.99 8.60
N GLY A 416 3.68 2.98 9.08
CA GLY A 416 3.73 1.67 8.45
C GLY A 416 4.75 1.51 7.31
N PHE A 417 5.61 2.51 7.03
CA PHE A 417 6.66 2.42 6.00
C PHE A 417 7.59 1.21 6.21
N GLU A 418 7.86 0.85 7.46
CA GLU A 418 8.69 -0.28 7.89
C GLU A 418 8.17 -1.67 7.48
N ASN A 419 6.91 -1.77 7.03
CA ASN A 419 6.32 -3.02 6.54
C ASN A 419 6.67 -3.30 5.05
N TYR A 420 7.31 -2.36 4.37
CA TYR A 420 7.71 -2.47 2.97
C TYR A 420 9.22 -2.73 2.86
N ARG A 421 9.66 -3.39 1.79
CA ARG A 421 11.10 -3.62 1.56
C ARG A 421 11.80 -2.28 1.32
N GLU A 422 13.01 -2.12 1.82
CA GLU A 422 13.85 -0.89 1.74
C GLU A 422 13.89 -0.25 0.34
N TRP A 423 13.87 -1.05 -0.72
CA TRP A 423 13.90 -0.58 -2.11
C TRP A 423 12.55 -0.10 -2.68
N ILE A 424 11.49 -0.15 -1.88
CA ILE A 424 10.13 0.32 -2.21
C ILE A 424 9.90 1.62 -1.48
N HIS A 425 9.36 2.62 -2.18
CA HIS A 425 8.97 3.89 -1.58
C HIS A 425 7.44 4.02 -1.67
N PRO A 426 6.71 3.53 -0.66
CA PRO A 426 5.26 3.53 -0.66
C PRO A 426 4.75 4.99 -0.66
N GLY A 427 4.11 5.39 -1.75
CA GLY A 427 3.32 6.61 -1.82
C GLY A 427 1.84 6.30 -1.72
N ILE A 428 1.07 7.26 -1.20
CA ILE A 428 -0.38 7.19 -1.07
C ILE A 428 -1.01 7.83 -2.32
N MET A 429 -2.06 7.22 -2.86
CA MET A 429 -2.95 7.86 -3.83
C MET A 429 -4.42 7.81 -3.41
N ILE A 430 -5.18 8.82 -3.82
CA ILE A 430 -6.64 8.80 -3.76
C ILE A 430 -7.18 8.30 -5.11
N GLY A 431 -8.14 7.37 -5.08
CA GLY A 431 -8.77 6.79 -6.27
C GLY A 431 -9.61 7.78 -7.09
N ALA A 432 -9.85 7.42 -8.37
CA ALA A 432 -10.58 8.24 -9.34
C ALA A 432 -12.03 8.54 -8.94
N GLU A 433 -12.65 7.75 -8.07
CA GLU A 433 -14.01 7.96 -7.54
C GLU A 433 -14.17 9.31 -6.88
N ALA A 434 -13.21 9.68 -6.03
CA ALA A 434 -13.17 10.96 -5.34
C ALA A 434 -12.99 12.12 -6.33
N ILE A 435 -12.36 11.87 -7.48
CA ILE A 435 -12.18 12.86 -8.55
C ILE A 435 -13.48 13.05 -9.34
N TYR A 436 -14.17 11.95 -9.69
CA TYR A 436 -15.52 11.99 -10.29
C TYR A 436 -16.50 12.78 -9.41
N ASP A 437 -16.58 12.45 -8.12
CA ASP A 437 -17.47 13.11 -7.15
C ASP A 437 -17.06 14.58 -6.91
N CYS A 438 -15.76 14.88 -6.85
CA CYS A 438 -15.26 16.26 -6.67
C CYS A 438 -15.61 17.15 -7.87
N LEU A 439 -15.55 16.62 -9.10
CA LEU A 439 -15.80 17.39 -10.31
C LEU A 439 -17.28 17.39 -10.75
N GLU A 440 -18.16 16.67 -10.05
CA GLU A 440 -19.53 16.39 -10.49
C GLU A 440 -19.57 15.74 -11.89
N ILE A 441 -18.55 14.93 -12.22
CA ILE A 441 -18.52 14.15 -13.47
C ILE A 441 -19.31 12.88 -13.23
N ARG A 442 -20.29 12.61 -14.11
CA ARG A 442 -21.12 11.40 -14.05
C ARG A 442 -20.23 10.15 -14.10
N LYS A 443 -20.33 9.31 -13.07
CA LYS A 443 -19.58 8.05 -13.00
C LYS A 443 -20.00 7.08 -14.12
N PRO A 444 -19.06 6.30 -14.68
CA PRO A 444 -19.35 5.14 -15.52
C PRO A 444 -20.40 4.22 -14.86
N GLY A 445 -21.22 3.57 -15.68
CA GLY A 445 -22.27 2.65 -15.20
C GLY A 445 -23.49 3.31 -14.50
N GLN A 446 -23.38 4.51 -13.93
CA GLN A 446 -24.54 5.16 -13.29
C GLN A 446 -25.58 5.61 -14.33
N ALA A 447 -26.77 5.03 -14.24
CA ALA A 447 -27.95 5.48 -14.98
C ALA A 447 -28.33 6.92 -14.60
N LEU A 448 -28.93 7.66 -15.54
CA LEU A 448 -29.38 9.04 -15.31
C LEU A 448 -30.65 9.04 -14.46
N VAL A 449 -30.50 9.09 -13.13
CA VAL A 449 -31.58 9.50 -12.22
C VAL A 449 -31.69 11.01 -12.27
N SER A 450 -32.30 11.53 -13.34
CA SER A 450 -32.62 12.95 -13.47
C SER A 450 -33.83 13.28 -12.59
N GLY A 451 -33.63 13.99 -11.48
CA GLY A 451 -34.73 14.45 -10.62
C GLY A 451 -34.28 15.51 -9.63
N ASP A 452 -34.87 16.71 -9.72
CA ASP A 452 -34.73 17.75 -8.69
C ASP A 452 -35.29 17.27 -7.35
N TYR A 453 -34.60 17.59 -6.25
CA TYR A 453 -35.11 17.30 -4.91
C TYR A 453 -36.34 18.15 -4.57
N LYS A 454 -37.53 17.57 -4.74
CA LYS A 454 -38.75 17.97 -4.03
C LYS A 454 -39.36 16.77 -3.31
N THR A 455 -39.35 16.84 -1.99
CA THR A 455 -40.05 15.90 -1.11
C THR A 455 -41.56 16.01 -1.29
N VAL A 456 -42.17 14.92 -1.77
CA VAL A 456 -43.62 14.68 -1.70
C VAL A 456 -43.81 13.23 -1.25
N THR A 457 -44.79 13.01 -0.38
CA THR A 457 -45.16 11.68 0.13
C THR A 457 -45.75 10.80 -0.96
N LEU A 458 -45.32 9.53 -1.02
CA LEU A 458 -45.91 8.51 -1.88
C LEU A 458 -47.09 7.83 -1.18
N GLU A 459 -48.27 7.92 -1.79
CA GLU A 459 -49.37 6.96 -1.62
C GLU A 459 -49.64 6.27 -2.96
N GLU A 460 -50.03 5.00 -2.87
CA GLU A 460 -50.64 4.14 -3.90
C GLU A 460 -49.93 3.86 -5.25
N GLU A 461 -49.50 2.61 -5.37
CA GLU A 461 -49.58 1.69 -6.52
C GLU A 461 -49.58 2.21 -7.98
N THR A 462 -48.68 1.67 -8.79
CA THR A 462 -49.06 1.16 -10.13
C THR A 462 -48.14 0.02 -10.58
N LEU A 463 -48.71 -1.13 -10.97
CA LEU A 463 -47.97 -2.20 -11.64
C LEU A 463 -47.71 -1.83 -13.11
N PHE A 464 -46.56 -2.25 -13.64
CA PHE A 464 -46.37 -2.41 -15.08
C PHE A 464 -45.66 -3.73 -15.40
N GLU A 465 -46.18 -4.44 -16.41
CA GLU A 465 -45.64 -5.73 -16.87
C GLU A 465 -44.39 -5.51 -17.75
N ILE A 466 -43.37 -6.34 -17.54
CA ILE A 466 -42.24 -6.45 -18.48
C ILE A 466 -42.60 -7.48 -19.56
N LYS A 467 -42.65 -7.04 -20.83
CA LYS A 467 -42.66 -7.96 -21.97
C LYS A 467 -41.24 -8.22 -22.43
N ALA A 468 -40.81 -9.48 -22.36
CA ALA A 468 -39.57 -9.92 -22.97
C ALA A 468 -39.65 -9.81 -24.50
N VAL A 469 -38.52 -9.51 -25.13
CA VAL A 469 -38.31 -9.62 -26.58
C VAL A 469 -37.19 -10.66 -26.78
N ASP A 470 -37.46 -11.65 -27.60
CA ASP A 470 -36.52 -12.72 -27.93
C ASP A 470 -35.47 -12.22 -28.95
N LEU A 471 -34.24 -12.73 -28.85
CA LEU A 471 -33.10 -12.31 -29.67
C LEU A 471 -32.32 -13.53 -30.17
N ASN A 472 -32.90 -14.20 -31.17
CA ASN A 472 -32.26 -15.25 -31.95
C ASN A 472 -32.56 -15.09 -33.44
N GLU A 473 -31.79 -14.24 -34.14
CA GLU A 473 -31.61 -14.38 -35.59
C GLU A 473 -30.39 -13.59 -36.11
N ARG A 474 -29.75 -14.15 -37.15
CA ARG A 474 -28.65 -13.59 -37.98
C ARG A 474 -27.22 -13.63 -37.41
N LEU A 475 -26.43 -14.56 -37.95
CA LEU A 475 -25.35 -14.22 -38.90
C LEU A 475 -24.99 -15.46 -39.75
N THR A 476 -24.90 -15.27 -41.07
CA THR A 476 -24.55 -16.31 -42.06
C THR A 476 -24.16 -15.58 -43.35
N GLU A 477 -23.26 -16.17 -44.17
CA GLU A 477 -22.79 -15.65 -45.48
C GLU A 477 -21.99 -14.32 -45.39
N GLU A 478 -20.85 -14.09 -46.06
CA GLU A 478 -19.99 -14.84 -47.01
C GLU A 478 -18.50 -14.64 -46.57
N ILE A 479 -17.50 -15.42 -47.03
CA ILE A 479 -16.77 -15.29 -48.31
C ILE A 479 -15.96 -16.58 -48.59
N THR A 480 -15.71 -16.85 -49.88
CA THR A 480 -15.11 -18.08 -50.45
C THR A 480 -13.57 -18.17 -50.42
N GLU A 481 -13.09 -19.40 -50.22
CA GLU A 481 -12.11 -20.15 -51.03
C GLU A 481 -10.90 -19.45 -51.68
N GLU A 482 -9.69 -19.98 -51.39
CA GLU A 482 -8.74 -20.37 -52.45
C GLU A 482 -7.93 -21.61 -51.96
N GLU A 483 -7.43 -22.44 -52.88
CA GLU A 483 -6.99 -23.82 -52.60
C GLU A 483 -5.48 -23.98 -52.35
N THR A 484 -5.07 -25.01 -51.59
CA THR A 484 -3.97 -25.92 -52.01
C THR A 484 -3.95 -27.23 -51.20
N GLU A 485 -3.50 -28.31 -51.85
CA GLU A 485 -3.60 -29.69 -51.36
C GLU A 485 -2.42 -30.13 -50.48
N THR A 486 -2.66 -31.00 -49.48
CA THR A 486 -1.97 -32.31 -49.39
C THR A 486 -2.68 -33.30 -48.47
N SER A 487 -2.63 -34.59 -48.83
CA SER A 487 -3.38 -35.70 -48.23
C SER A 487 -2.54 -36.62 -47.33
N VAL A 488 -3.12 -37.14 -46.25
CA VAL A 488 -2.85 -38.50 -45.70
C VAL A 488 -4.18 -39.09 -45.19
N GLU A 489 -4.31 -40.42 -45.25
CA GLU A 489 -5.57 -41.19 -45.08
C GLU A 489 -5.74 -41.82 -43.67
N LEU A 490 -6.97 -42.35 -43.42
CA LEU A 490 -7.42 -43.48 -42.56
C LEU A 490 -8.81 -43.15 -41.95
N GLU A 491 -9.93 -43.77 -42.37
CA GLU A 491 -10.44 -45.13 -42.01
C GLU A 491 -10.70 -45.32 -40.50
N ASP A 492 -11.87 -45.78 -40.01
CA ASP A 492 -13.29 -45.83 -40.49
C ASP A 492 -14.15 -45.65 -39.17
N GLU A 493 -15.44 -45.90 -38.94
CA GLU A 493 -16.47 -46.68 -39.62
C GLU A 493 -17.88 -46.08 -39.42
N LYS A 494 -18.90 -46.91 -39.13
CA LYS A 494 -20.34 -46.59 -39.22
C LYS A 494 -20.95 -46.68 -37.79
N THR A 495 -22.22 -46.42 -37.47
CA THR A 495 -23.48 -46.54 -38.23
C THR A 495 -24.62 -45.72 -37.57
N ALA A 496 -25.65 -45.37 -38.33
CA ALA A 496 -26.97 -44.87 -37.88
C ALA A 496 -28.01 -46.04 -37.85
N PRO A 497 -29.36 -45.88 -37.66
CA PRO A 497 -30.17 -44.67 -37.44
C PRO A 497 -31.25 -44.76 -36.32
N ALA A 498 -32.13 -43.75 -36.24
CA ALA A 498 -33.33 -43.71 -35.38
C ALA A 498 -34.54 -44.47 -36.01
N PRO A 499 -35.72 -44.53 -35.33
CA PRO A 499 -36.80 -43.59 -35.71
C PRO A 499 -37.72 -43.08 -34.57
N VAL A 500 -38.70 -42.24 -34.96
CA VAL A 500 -39.66 -41.45 -34.16
C VAL A 500 -41.03 -42.14 -33.99
N ALA A 501 -41.76 -41.87 -32.90
CA ALA A 501 -43.25 -41.89 -32.86
C ALA A 501 -43.83 -41.10 -31.67
N GLU A 502 -45.03 -40.53 -31.85
CA GLU A 502 -45.72 -39.59 -30.94
C GLU A 502 -46.73 -40.26 -29.99
N SER A 503 -47.10 -39.59 -28.88
CA SER A 503 -48.47 -39.07 -28.61
C SER A 503 -48.76 -38.79 -27.11
N ALA A 504 -49.82 -38.02 -26.85
CA ALA A 504 -50.30 -37.55 -25.52
C ALA A 504 -51.82 -37.89 -25.38
N PRO A 505 -52.63 -37.40 -24.42
CA PRO A 505 -52.39 -36.47 -23.29
C PRO A 505 -53.14 -36.84 -21.96
N VAL A 506 -53.35 -35.87 -21.04
CA VAL A 506 -54.40 -35.84 -19.95
C VAL A 506 -54.11 -36.75 -18.71
N LYS A 507 -54.28 -36.37 -17.42
CA LYS A 507 -54.78 -35.16 -16.72
C LYS A 507 -54.13 -34.94 -15.33
N GLN A 508 -54.28 -33.71 -14.83
CA GLN A 508 -54.05 -33.16 -13.47
C GLN A 508 -53.98 -34.13 -12.27
N GLY A 509 -52.99 -33.91 -11.38
CA GLY A 509 -52.92 -34.51 -10.04
C GLY A 509 -52.16 -33.64 -9.03
N ARG A 510 -52.89 -32.87 -8.20
CA ARG A 510 -52.34 -31.92 -7.21
C ARG A 510 -51.79 -32.67 -5.98
N LYS A 511 -50.46 -32.76 -5.81
CA LYS A 511 -49.79 -33.23 -4.57
C LYS A 511 -48.50 -32.47 -4.30
N ASP A 512 -48.17 -32.37 -3.02
CA ASP A 512 -47.07 -31.60 -2.45
C ASP A 512 -45.69 -32.19 -2.80
N PRO A 513 -44.59 -31.39 -2.76
CA PRO A 513 -43.24 -31.88 -2.98
C PRO A 513 -42.83 -32.89 -1.90
N ARG A 514 -43.04 -34.18 -2.19
CA ARG A 514 -42.57 -35.28 -1.36
C ARG A 514 -41.05 -35.32 -1.37
N LYS A 515 -40.48 -35.31 -0.15
CA LYS A 515 -39.06 -35.51 0.15
C LYS A 515 -38.43 -36.62 -0.70
N LEU A 516 -37.49 -36.28 -1.58
CA LEU A 516 -36.54 -37.24 -2.16
C LEU A 516 -35.45 -37.58 -1.12
N SER A 517 -35.86 -38.24 -0.04
CA SER A 517 -34.94 -38.78 0.97
C SER A 517 -34.40 -40.12 0.49
N GLY A 518 -33.15 -40.16 0.00
CA GLY A 518 -32.64 -41.38 -0.64
C GLY A 518 -31.13 -41.58 -0.81
N PHE A 519 -30.24 -40.73 -0.28
CA PHE A 519 -28.79 -41.03 -0.31
C PHE A 519 -28.02 -40.50 0.90
N PHE A 520 -27.97 -39.17 1.10
CA PHE A 520 -27.15 -38.54 2.16
C PHE A 520 -27.52 -38.91 3.62
N LYS A 521 -28.64 -39.59 3.86
CA LYS A 521 -28.97 -40.14 5.18
C LYS A 521 -28.04 -41.29 5.62
N SER A 522 -27.31 -41.93 4.71
CA SER A 522 -26.46 -43.08 5.05
C SER A 522 -25.10 -42.71 5.67
N VAL A 523 -24.64 -41.46 5.53
CA VAL A 523 -23.34 -41.01 6.08
C VAL A 523 -23.54 -40.16 7.33
N ALA A 524 -24.44 -39.18 7.28
CA ALA A 524 -24.80 -38.37 8.44
C ALA A 524 -25.30 -39.22 9.63
N GLY A 525 -26.02 -40.33 9.36
CA GLY A 525 -26.46 -41.27 10.40
C GLY A 525 -25.35 -42.15 10.98
N MET A 526 -24.23 -42.37 10.27
CA MET A 526 -23.05 -43.07 10.82
C MET A 526 -22.20 -42.14 11.67
N LEU A 527 -22.08 -40.86 11.29
CA LEU A 527 -21.36 -39.87 12.09
C LEU A 527 -22.16 -39.43 13.34
N SER A 528 -23.49 -39.32 13.25
CA SER A 528 -24.34 -39.02 14.41
C SER A 528 -24.54 -40.19 15.39
N SER A 529 -23.94 -41.36 15.12
CA SER A 529 -23.97 -42.53 16.01
C SER A 529 -22.60 -42.90 16.60
N ILE A 530 -21.51 -42.27 16.12
CA ILE A 530 -20.21 -42.28 16.80
C ILE A 530 -20.18 -41.09 17.75
N GLY A 531 -20.85 -41.25 18.90
CA GLY A 531 -20.81 -40.31 20.02
C GLY A 531 -19.48 -40.34 20.77
N THR A 532 -18.34 -40.17 20.07
CA THR A 532 -17.03 -40.01 20.70
C THR A 532 -16.85 -38.59 21.22
N SER A 533 -17.54 -38.28 22.32
CA SER A 533 -16.93 -37.40 23.31
C SER A 533 -15.67 -38.11 23.83
N GLY A 534 -14.54 -37.88 23.17
CA GLY A 534 -13.25 -38.44 23.58
C GLY A 534 -12.95 -37.99 25.01
N GLU A 535 -12.76 -38.94 25.92
CA GLU A 535 -12.82 -38.66 27.37
C GLU A 535 -11.75 -37.68 27.87
N GLY A 536 -10.70 -37.43 27.08
CA GLY A 536 -9.61 -36.49 27.37
C GLY A 536 -9.84 -35.03 26.97
N LEU A 537 -10.30 -34.73 25.73
CA LEU A 537 -10.35 -33.35 25.20
C LEU A 537 -11.61 -33.01 24.37
N GLU A 538 -12.09 -31.78 24.52
CA GLU A 538 -13.04 -31.10 23.60
C GLU A 538 -12.31 -29.95 22.86
N VAL A 539 -11.91 -30.18 21.61
CA VAL A 539 -11.18 -29.19 20.79
C VAL A 539 -12.14 -28.39 19.91
N ASN A 540 -12.11 -27.06 20.04
CA ASN A 540 -12.97 -26.14 19.33
C ASN A 540 -12.14 -25.08 18.58
N LEU A 541 -12.49 -24.79 17.33
CA LEU A 541 -11.87 -23.73 16.53
C LEU A 541 -12.74 -22.48 16.54
N TYR A 542 -12.13 -21.30 16.65
CA TYR A 542 -12.80 -20.00 16.64
C TYR A 542 -12.17 -19.07 15.61
N ARG A 543 -13.00 -18.27 14.92
CA ARG A 543 -12.60 -17.23 13.95
C ARG A 543 -12.95 -15.86 14.52
N GLN A 544 -12.01 -14.94 14.47
CA GLN A 544 -12.30 -13.51 14.46
C GLN A 544 -12.05 -13.01 13.03
N SER A 545 -13.07 -12.46 12.37
CA SER A 545 -12.89 -11.85 11.05
C SER A 545 -12.44 -10.40 11.16
N LEU A 546 -11.84 -9.85 10.10
CA LEU A 546 -11.47 -8.43 10.02
C LEU A 546 -12.64 -7.47 10.32
N ALA A 547 -13.88 -7.90 10.08
CA ALA A 547 -15.11 -7.15 10.35
C ALA A 547 -15.73 -7.41 11.75
N SER A 548 -15.04 -8.13 12.65
CA SER A 548 -15.56 -8.53 13.96
C SER A 548 -14.53 -8.34 15.08
N GLU A 549 -14.94 -7.77 16.20
CA GLU A 549 -14.17 -7.76 17.46
C GLU A 549 -14.32 -9.06 18.26
N ARG A 550 -14.99 -10.09 17.72
CA ARG A 550 -15.40 -11.29 18.45
C ARG A 550 -15.01 -12.58 17.74
N TYR A 551 -14.44 -13.48 18.54
CA TYR A 551 -14.24 -14.88 18.18
C TYR A 551 -15.55 -15.66 18.19
N GLU A 552 -15.98 -16.11 17.01
CA GLU A 552 -17.12 -17.01 16.83
C GLU A 552 -16.64 -18.44 16.58
N LYS A 553 -17.32 -19.44 17.17
CA LYS A 553 -16.95 -20.85 16.98
C LYS A 553 -17.22 -21.25 15.54
N ILE A 554 -16.20 -21.73 14.84
CA ILE A 554 -16.25 -22.10 13.42
C ILE A 554 -17.03 -23.42 13.26
N PRO A 555 -18.14 -23.45 12.51
CA PRO A 555 -18.76 -24.71 12.10
C PRO A 555 -17.86 -25.49 11.12
N PRO A 556 -17.95 -26.84 11.06
CA PRO A 556 -17.40 -27.61 9.94
C PRO A 556 -17.83 -27.03 8.59
N ASP A 557 -17.00 -27.25 7.56
CA ASP A 557 -17.23 -26.77 6.18
C ASP A 557 -17.31 -25.24 5.99
N THR A 558 -16.96 -24.44 7.02
CA THR A 558 -16.95 -22.97 6.93
C THR A 558 -15.71 -22.45 6.22
N SER A 559 -15.91 -21.63 5.18
CA SER A 559 -14.83 -20.96 4.47
C SER A 559 -14.25 -19.77 5.24
N LEU A 560 -12.93 -19.70 5.23
CA LEU A 560 -12.12 -18.66 5.84
C LEU A 560 -11.54 -17.75 4.75
N LEU A 561 -11.13 -16.54 5.14
CA LEU A 561 -10.57 -15.50 4.29
C LEU A 561 -9.15 -15.17 4.74
N ILE A 562 -8.32 -14.70 3.82
CA ILE A 562 -7.00 -14.12 4.15
C ILE A 562 -7.21 -12.93 5.11
N GLY A 563 -6.40 -12.86 6.16
CA GLY A 563 -6.52 -11.87 7.23
C GLY A 563 -7.57 -12.18 8.32
N ASP A 564 -8.32 -13.28 8.24
CA ASP A 564 -9.01 -13.79 9.44
C ASP A 564 -7.98 -14.23 10.49
N PHE A 565 -8.37 -14.17 11.77
CA PHE A 565 -7.59 -14.72 12.87
C PHE A 565 -8.24 -16.00 13.41
N ILE A 566 -7.48 -17.09 13.48
CA ILE A 566 -7.91 -18.37 14.09
C ILE A 566 -7.43 -18.46 15.53
N GLN A 567 -8.31 -18.86 16.44
CA GLN A 567 -7.97 -19.21 17.81
C GLN A 567 -8.41 -20.65 18.11
N LEU A 568 -7.49 -21.48 18.61
CA LEU A 568 -7.81 -22.83 19.08
C LEU A 568 -8.19 -22.77 20.56
N ARG A 569 -9.34 -23.34 20.92
CA ARG A 569 -9.76 -23.50 22.33
C ARG A 569 -9.91 -24.98 22.65
N ILE A 570 -9.00 -25.48 23.48
CA ILE A 570 -8.99 -26.86 23.97
C ILE A 570 -9.57 -26.83 25.38
N LYS A 571 -10.62 -27.60 25.62
CA LYS A 571 -11.15 -27.84 26.96
C LYS A 571 -10.78 -29.25 27.40
N VAL A 572 -10.18 -29.34 28.58
CA VAL A 572 -9.71 -30.60 29.17
C VAL A 572 -10.88 -31.30 29.87
N LEU A 573 -11.04 -32.60 29.59
CA LEU A 573 -12.15 -33.45 30.07
C LEU A 573 -11.69 -34.56 31.02
N SER A 574 -10.40 -34.87 31.08
CA SER A 574 -9.73 -35.60 32.15
C SER A 574 -8.33 -35.03 32.35
N ASP A 575 -7.78 -35.15 33.56
CA ASP A 575 -6.44 -34.66 33.88
C ASP A 575 -5.41 -35.30 32.92
N CYS A 576 -4.67 -34.48 32.19
CA CYS A 576 -3.75 -34.94 31.14
C CYS A 576 -2.71 -33.86 30.78
N GLN A 577 -1.60 -34.28 30.17
CA GLN A 577 -0.69 -33.33 29.51
C GLN A 577 -1.19 -33.03 28.10
N VAL A 578 -1.21 -31.75 27.72
CA VAL A 578 -1.66 -31.29 26.40
C VAL A 578 -0.48 -30.65 25.66
N VAL A 579 -0.24 -31.09 24.42
CA VAL A 579 0.84 -30.59 23.57
C VAL A 579 0.28 -30.24 22.21
N VAL A 580 0.59 -29.04 21.69
CA VAL A 580 0.04 -28.55 20.41
C VAL A 580 1.16 -28.07 19.49
N PHE A 581 1.15 -28.58 18.27
CA PHE A 581 2.09 -28.21 17.21
C PHE A 581 1.39 -27.55 16.02
N PHE A 582 2.14 -26.71 15.31
CA PHE A 582 1.75 -26.07 14.06
C PHE A 582 2.80 -26.34 12.97
N GLN A 583 2.33 -26.43 11.73
CA GLN A 583 3.17 -26.54 10.54
C GLN A 583 2.53 -25.66 9.45
N ALA A 584 3.23 -24.60 9.01
CA ALA A 584 2.70 -23.66 8.03
C ALA A 584 2.56 -24.25 6.61
N GLY A 585 3.36 -25.27 6.30
CA GLY A 585 3.31 -25.99 5.02
C GLY A 585 4.07 -27.32 5.09
N PRO A 586 3.90 -28.23 4.10
CA PRO A 586 4.40 -29.60 4.17
C PRO A 586 5.93 -29.73 4.23
N GLU A 587 6.69 -28.70 3.81
CA GLU A 587 8.16 -28.67 3.87
C GLU A 587 8.69 -27.85 5.08
N GLN A 588 7.82 -27.15 5.81
CA GLN A 588 8.20 -26.37 7.00
C GLN A 588 8.35 -27.30 8.22
N PRO A 589 9.20 -26.95 9.22
CA PRO A 589 9.29 -27.71 10.47
C PRO A 589 8.00 -27.59 11.30
N LEU A 590 7.79 -28.55 12.20
CA LEU A 590 6.75 -28.48 13.24
C LEU A 590 7.21 -27.58 14.39
N GLU A 591 6.47 -26.50 14.63
CA GLU A 591 6.66 -25.57 15.75
C GLU A 591 5.80 -25.98 16.95
N LEU A 592 6.34 -25.89 18.16
CA LEU A 592 5.62 -26.17 19.41
C LEU A 592 4.93 -24.89 19.91
N LEU A 593 3.59 -24.89 19.93
CA LEU A 593 2.76 -23.75 20.35
C LEU A 593 2.33 -23.79 21.82
N TYR A 594 2.21 -24.98 22.39
CA TYR A 594 1.80 -25.17 23.78
C TYR A 594 2.33 -26.50 24.35
N PRO A 595 2.83 -26.52 25.60
CA PRO A 595 3.04 -25.38 26.49
C PRO A 595 4.19 -24.47 26.01
N THR A 596 4.12 -23.18 26.33
CA THR A 596 5.14 -22.19 25.92
C THR A 596 6.35 -22.15 26.87
N GLN A 597 6.21 -22.66 28.09
CA GLN A 597 7.25 -22.84 29.11
C GLN A 597 6.92 -24.13 29.90
N ASP A 598 7.94 -24.91 30.24
CA ASP A 598 7.90 -26.20 30.95
C ASP A 598 6.85 -27.25 30.48
N LEU A 599 7.34 -28.30 29.81
CA LEU A 599 6.55 -29.46 29.34
C LEU A 599 6.05 -30.39 30.46
N SER A 600 6.35 -30.10 31.73
CA SER A 600 6.06 -30.94 32.89
C SER A 600 4.65 -30.75 33.47
N GLY A 601 3.95 -29.67 33.12
CA GLY A 601 2.61 -29.36 33.64
C GLY A 601 1.52 -30.32 33.15
N GLU A 602 0.93 -31.10 34.07
CA GLU A 602 -0.42 -31.66 33.86
C GLU A 602 -1.45 -30.52 33.85
N VAL A 603 -2.47 -30.65 33.00
CA VAL A 603 -3.58 -29.68 32.87
C VAL A 603 -4.82 -30.30 33.51
N GLU A 604 -5.49 -29.57 34.40
CA GLU A 604 -6.57 -30.12 35.23
C GLU A 604 -7.88 -30.31 34.45
N LYS A 605 -8.66 -31.33 34.86
CA LYS A 605 -10.00 -31.60 34.33
C LYS A 605 -10.93 -30.39 34.46
N GLY A 606 -11.26 -29.81 33.32
CA GLY A 606 -12.17 -28.67 33.20
C GLY A 606 -11.49 -27.36 32.81
N GLU A 607 -10.15 -27.34 32.76
CA GLU A 607 -9.40 -26.17 32.26
C GLU A 607 -9.60 -25.94 30.76
N HIS A 608 -9.33 -24.70 30.35
CA HIS A 608 -9.57 -24.18 29.01
C HIS A 608 -8.31 -23.51 28.46
N ILE A 609 -7.49 -24.29 27.74
CA ILE A 609 -6.32 -23.78 27.02
C ILE A 609 -6.80 -23.01 25.79
N THR A 610 -6.25 -21.82 25.57
CA THR A 610 -6.51 -20.98 24.40
C THR A 610 -5.18 -20.69 23.71
N ILE A 611 -5.10 -20.91 22.40
CA ILE A 611 -3.86 -20.84 21.62
C ILE A 611 -4.11 -19.95 20.38
N PRO A 612 -3.27 -18.92 20.12
CA PRO A 612 -2.10 -18.52 20.92
C PRO A 612 -2.51 -18.03 22.31
N THR A 613 -1.64 -18.25 23.30
CA THR A 613 -1.86 -17.87 24.70
C THR A 613 -1.68 -16.37 24.93
N GLU A 614 -0.80 -15.74 24.16
CA GLU A 614 -0.56 -14.30 24.17
C GLU A 614 -1.30 -13.59 23.01
N PRO A 615 -1.91 -12.42 23.26
CA PRO A 615 -2.58 -11.65 22.21
C PRO A 615 -1.56 -10.88 21.35
N ILE A 616 -1.57 -11.11 20.04
CA ILE A 616 -0.77 -10.36 19.08
C ILE A 616 -1.31 -8.93 19.03
N SER A 617 -0.48 -7.98 19.45
CA SER A 617 -0.79 -6.56 19.42
C SER A 617 -0.51 -6.00 18.02
N ILE A 618 -1.55 -5.73 17.23
CA ILE A 618 -1.42 -5.13 15.91
C ILE A 618 -1.85 -3.66 16.00
N VAL A 619 -1.03 -2.78 15.45
CA VAL A 619 -1.30 -1.33 15.44
C VAL A 619 -2.02 -0.96 14.14
N SER A 620 -3.33 -1.24 14.08
CA SER A 620 -4.22 -0.73 13.04
C SER A 620 -4.69 0.69 13.37
N ALA A 621 -4.86 1.56 12.37
CA ALA A 621 -5.53 2.86 12.46
C ALA A 621 -5.17 3.81 13.64
N GLY A 622 -4.00 3.66 14.29
CA GLY A 622 -3.66 4.42 15.51
C GLY A 622 -4.43 4.01 16.77
N VAL A 623 -5.11 2.86 16.76
CA VAL A 623 -5.76 2.23 17.91
C VAL A 623 -5.13 0.85 18.12
N MET A 624 -4.58 0.60 19.32
CA MET A 624 -3.96 -0.69 19.63
C MET A 624 -5.03 -1.79 19.73
N GLN A 625 -5.25 -2.54 18.64
CA GLN A 625 -6.18 -3.67 18.60
C GLN A 625 -5.40 -4.97 18.85
N THR A 626 -5.65 -5.57 20.02
CA THR A 626 -5.09 -6.87 20.40
C THR A 626 -5.93 -8.01 19.84
N TYR A 627 -5.44 -8.66 18.79
CA TYR A 627 -6.02 -9.86 18.20
C TYR A 627 -5.42 -11.09 18.90
N SER A 628 -6.23 -12.10 19.23
CA SER A 628 -5.76 -13.28 20.00
C SER A 628 -5.82 -14.56 19.16
N GLY A 629 -5.20 -14.54 17.98
CA GLY A 629 -5.27 -15.65 17.02
C GLY A 629 -4.08 -15.69 16.07
N PHE A 630 -3.92 -16.82 15.39
CA PHE A 630 -3.03 -16.98 14.24
C PHE A 630 -3.63 -16.23 13.04
N PRO A 631 -2.92 -15.29 12.40
CA PRO A 631 -3.38 -14.60 11.21
C PRO A 631 -3.27 -15.51 9.97
N LEU A 632 -4.35 -15.65 9.20
CA LEU A 632 -4.37 -16.43 7.97
C LEU A 632 -3.69 -15.67 6.81
N ASN A 633 -2.38 -15.84 6.70
CA ASN A 633 -1.52 -15.14 5.74
C ASN A 633 -1.04 -16.06 4.60
N PHE A 634 -1.99 -16.71 3.90
CA PHE A 634 -1.67 -17.65 2.84
C PHE A 634 -0.96 -17.00 1.64
N ARG A 635 0.12 -17.64 1.18
CA ARG A 635 0.53 -17.60 -0.23
C ARG A 635 -0.06 -18.81 -0.96
N GLU A 636 -0.13 -18.73 -2.28
CA GLU A 636 -0.72 -19.80 -3.09
C GLU A 636 -0.02 -21.15 -2.84
N GLN A 637 -0.81 -22.17 -2.52
CA GLN A 637 -0.46 -23.60 -2.33
C GLN A 637 0.06 -24.07 -0.95
N GLU A 638 0.25 -23.22 0.07
CA GLU A 638 0.67 -23.71 1.40
C GLU A 638 -0.51 -24.20 2.27
N THR A 639 -0.41 -25.42 2.79
CA THR A 639 -1.46 -26.09 3.60
C THR A 639 -1.07 -26.06 5.07
N GLU A 640 -1.78 -25.27 5.87
CA GLU A 640 -1.59 -25.22 7.33
C GLU A 640 -2.12 -26.49 8.01
N LEU A 641 -1.31 -27.01 8.93
CA LEU A 641 -1.64 -28.15 9.78
C LEU A 641 -1.49 -27.78 11.26
N ILE A 642 -2.55 -27.98 12.02
CA ILE A 642 -2.55 -27.87 13.49
C ILE A 642 -2.80 -29.27 14.06
N VAL A 643 -1.89 -29.76 14.90
CA VAL A 643 -1.99 -31.07 15.55
C VAL A 643 -1.95 -30.90 17.06
N ALA A 644 -3.02 -31.32 17.72
CA ALA A 644 -3.13 -31.31 19.18
C ALA A 644 -3.14 -32.74 19.72
N PHE A 645 -2.28 -33.00 20.71
CA PHE A 645 -2.16 -34.27 21.42
C PHE A 645 -2.56 -34.10 22.89
N ALA A 646 -3.19 -35.13 23.46
CA ALA A 646 -3.29 -35.31 24.90
C ALA A 646 -2.84 -36.71 25.33
N PHE A 647 -2.18 -36.74 26.50
CA PHE A 647 -1.56 -37.93 27.09
C PHE A 647 -2.12 -38.17 28.50
N ASP A 648 -2.69 -39.37 28.73
CA ASP A 648 -3.25 -39.81 30.02
C ASP A 648 -2.18 -40.07 31.13
N SER A 649 -0.92 -39.64 30.92
CA SER A 649 0.22 -39.92 31.80
C SER A 649 1.37 -38.93 31.59
N VAL A 650 2.02 -38.50 32.67
CA VAL A 650 3.21 -37.64 32.68
C VAL A 650 4.31 -38.17 31.75
N LEU A 651 4.78 -37.31 30.85
CA LEU A 651 5.92 -37.54 29.96
C LEU A 651 7.23 -37.18 30.67
N ASP A 652 7.64 -38.00 31.64
CA ASP A 652 8.95 -37.89 32.30
C ASP A 652 10.08 -37.96 31.25
N GLY A 653 10.79 -36.84 31.02
CA GLY A 653 11.99 -36.78 30.17
C GLY A 653 11.87 -36.01 28.84
N PHE A 654 10.93 -35.07 28.68
CA PHE A 654 10.82 -34.26 27.44
C PHE A 654 11.89 -33.16 27.29
N ASP A 655 12.66 -32.83 28.34
CA ASP A 655 13.81 -31.91 28.26
C ASP A 655 14.90 -32.40 27.28
N ASP A 656 15.77 -31.47 26.84
CA ASP A 656 16.84 -31.65 25.84
C ASP A 656 17.76 -32.87 26.09
N SER A 657 17.27 -34.01 25.65
CA SER A 657 17.83 -35.34 25.85
C SER A 657 17.51 -36.22 24.65
N ASP A 658 18.30 -37.28 24.47
CA ASP A 658 18.08 -38.25 23.39
C ASP A 658 16.68 -38.90 23.44
N GLN A 659 16.00 -38.86 24.59
CA GLN A 659 14.64 -39.39 24.76
C GLN A 659 13.57 -38.42 24.27
N GLY A 660 13.71 -37.11 24.53
CA GLY A 660 12.84 -36.08 23.96
C GLY A 660 12.90 -36.06 22.43
N GLU A 661 14.10 -36.11 21.85
CA GLU A 661 14.29 -36.24 20.40
C GLU A 661 13.76 -37.56 19.84
N ALA A 662 13.98 -38.69 20.54
CA ALA A 662 13.40 -39.98 20.12
C ALA A 662 11.86 -39.98 20.16
N LEU A 663 11.23 -39.27 21.10
CA LEU A 663 9.78 -39.16 21.18
C LEU A 663 9.20 -38.20 20.12
N LYS A 664 9.87 -37.06 19.85
CA LYS A 664 9.57 -36.21 18.68
C LYS A 664 9.66 -37.03 17.39
N ALA A 665 10.73 -37.81 17.21
CA ALA A 665 10.91 -38.69 16.05
C ALA A 665 9.87 -39.81 15.96
N ALA A 666 9.44 -40.38 17.09
CA ALA A 666 8.38 -41.40 17.13
C ALA A 666 7.00 -40.82 16.78
N LEU A 667 6.66 -39.62 17.27
CA LEU A 667 5.46 -38.88 16.87
C LEU A 667 5.50 -38.54 15.37
N PHE A 668 6.64 -38.05 14.87
CA PHE A 668 6.87 -37.78 13.45
C PHE A 668 6.73 -39.05 12.60
N GLN A 669 7.22 -40.19 13.08
CA GLN A 669 7.11 -41.49 12.41
C GLN A 669 5.70 -42.09 12.48
N ALA A 670 4.90 -41.77 13.50
CA ALA A 670 3.48 -42.12 13.56
C ALA A 670 2.63 -41.26 12.60
N LEU A 671 2.92 -39.95 12.52
CA LEU A 671 2.30 -39.04 11.55
C LEU A 671 2.64 -39.45 10.11
N ALA A 672 3.92 -39.60 9.78
CA ALA A 672 4.38 -40.05 8.45
C ALA A 672 4.03 -41.52 8.15
N GLY A 673 3.79 -42.34 9.18
CA GLY A 673 3.33 -43.72 9.10
C GLY A 673 1.83 -43.85 8.82
N SER A 674 1.04 -42.79 8.99
CA SER A 674 -0.42 -42.76 8.83
C SER A 674 -0.89 -42.79 7.36
N LYS A 675 -0.23 -43.60 6.52
CA LYS A 675 -0.45 -43.72 5.06
C LYS A 675 -1.81 -44.31 4.65
N ASN A 676 -2.66 -44.67 5.61
CA ASN A 676 -4.08 -44.98 5.40
C ASN A 676 -4.99 -43.73 5.51
N LEU A 677 -4.42 -42.53 5.61
CA LEU A 677 -5.09 -41.28 5.23
C LEU A 677 -5.22 -41.22 3.70
N GLU A 678 -6.19 -41.95 3.14
CA GLU A 678 -6.63 -41.75 1.76
C GLU A 678 -7.27 -40.35 1.61
N PHE A 679 -6.44 -39.37 1.31
CA PHE A 679 -6.90 -38.11 0.74
C PHE A 679 -7.48 -38.41 -0.64
N LYS A 680 -8.81 -38.44 -0.76
CA LYS A 680 -9.46 -38.42 -2.07
C LYS A 680 -9.00 -37.17 -2.81
N LYS A 681 -8.32 -37.36 -3.95
CA LYS A 681 -7.91 -36.29 -4.84
C LYS A 681 -9.17 -35.66 -5.47
N TYR A 682 -9.72 -34.66 -4.79
CA TYR A 682 -10.67 -33.73 -5.39
C TYR A 682 -9.89 -32.77 -6.28
N GLU A 683 -10.18 -32.78 -7.57
CA GLU A 683 -9.75 -31.73 -8.48
C GLU A 683 -10.70 -30.54 -8.28
N LEU A 684 -10.14 -29.43 -7.80
CA LEU A 684 -10.85 -28.17 -7.60
C LEU A 684 -10.75 -27.33 -8.87
N ASP A 685 -11.84 -26.65 -9.21
CA ASP A 685 -11.88 -25.73 -10.35
C ASP A 685 -11.07 -24.46 -10.03
N SER A 686 -10.36 -23.95 -11.02
CA SER A 686 -9.33 -22.89 -10.95
C SER A 686 -9.83 -21.48 -10.54
N ASN A 687 -11.06 -21.36 -10.06
CA ASN A 687 -11.73 -20.11 -9.71
C ASN A 687 -12.33 -20.08 -8.29
N ALA A 688 -11.98 -21.03 -7.42
CA ALA A 688 -12.54 -21.12 -6.06
C ALA A 688 -11.78 -20.26 -5.04
N THR A 689 -12.41 -19.21 -4.51
CA THR A 689 -11.85 -18.30 -3.49
C THR A 689 -12.29 -18.68 -2.06
N SER A 690 -12.36 -19.98 -1.73
CA SER A 690 -13.03 -20.45 -0.52
C SER A 690 -12.45 -21.77 0.03
N LEU A 691 -11.80 -21.70 1.18
CA LEU A 691 -11.24 -22.88 1.87
C LEU A 691 -12.33 -23.85 2.39
N GLN A 692 -11.95 -25.10 2.62
CA GLN A 692 -12.73 -26.09 3.38
C GLN A 692 -11.94 -26.67 4.57
N LEU A 693 -12.58 -26.69 5.74
CA LEU A 693 -11.98 -27.11 7.00
C LEU A 693 -12.17 -28.63 7.24
N CYS A 694 -11.08 -29.39 7.23
CA CYS A 694 -11.11 -30.84 7.47
C CYS A 694 -10.65 -31.20 8.90
N GLN A 695 -11.61 -31.40 9.80
CA GLN A 695 -11.35 -31.91 11.16
C GLN A 695 -11.43 -33.45 11.20
N LYS A 696 -10.37 -34.10 11.68
CA LYS A 696 -10.36 -35.55 11.95
C LYS A 696 -9.77 -35.84 13.32
N GLN A 697 -10.57 -36.48 14.18
CA GLN A 697 -10.12 -36.99 15.48
C GLN A 697 -9.76 -38.47 15.35
N THR A 698 -8.67 -38.92 15.96
CA THR A 698 -8.23 -40.33 15.97
C THR A 698 -7.77 -40.69 17.38
N VAL A 699 -8.10 -41.90 17.84
CA VAL A 699 -7.80 -42.38 19.20
C VAL A 699 -7.13 -43.74 19.07
N ASP A 700 -5.85 -43.79 19.40
CA ASP A 700 -5.08 -45.03 19.41
C ASP A 700 -4.68 -45.41 20.84
N LYS A 701 -4.64 -46.72 21.09
CA LYS A 701 -4.25 -47.30 22.38
C LYS A 701 -2.88 -47.93 22.28
N THR A 702 -1.86 -47.20 22.72
CA THR A 702 -0.50 -47.72 22.94
C THR A 702 -0.42 -48.49 24.25
N GLU A 703 0.55 -49.43 24.36
CA GLU A 703 0.74 -50.21 25.60
C GLU A 703 1.22 -49.35 26.79
N SER A 704 1.71 -48.14 26.52
CA SER A 704 2.19 -47.15 27.50
C SER A 704 1.15 -46.12 27.98
N GLY A 705 -0.06 -46.09 27.39
CA GLY A 705 -1.08 -45.09 27.71
C GLY A 705 -2.10 -44.87 26.58
N LYS A 706 -3.12 -44.03 26.81
CA LYS A 706 -3.99 -43.55 25.72
C LYS A 706 -3.34 -42.33 25.06
N LEU A 707 -3.32 -42.31 23.72
CA LEU A 707 -2.99 -41.13 22.94
C LEU A 707 -4.25 -40.59 22.27
N PHE A 708 -4.62 -39.35 22.58
CA PHE A 708 -5.70 -38.64 21.91
C PHE A 708 -5.10 -37.65 20.90
N ALA A 709 -5.31 -37.89 19.61
CA ALA A 709 -4.82 -37.01 18.54
C ALA A 709 -5.98 -36.30 17.83
N CYS A 710 -5.95 -34.97 17.82
CA CYS A 710 -6.82 -34.15 16.98
C CYS A 710 -5.99 -33.55 15.86
N HIS A 711 -6.31 -33.93 14.62
CA HIS A 711 -5.63 -33.47 13.41
C HIS A 711 -6.57 -32.53 12.65
N LEU A 712 -6.20 -31.25 12.58
CA LEU A 712 -6.92 -30.22 11.86
C LEU A 712 -6.10 -29.79 10.65
N SER A 713 -6.60 -30.07 9.45
CA SER A 713 -6.01 -29.58 8.21
C SER A 713 -6.91 -28.52 7.59
N VAL A 714 -6.33 -27.35 7.34
CA VAL A 714 -6.98 -26.24 6.65
C VAL A 714 -6.57 -26.34 5.18
N LYS A 715 -7.51 -26.69 4.29
CA LYS A 715 -7.18 -26.90 2.88
C LYS A 715 -7.74 -25.78 2.00
N LEU A 716 -6.83 -25.20 1.20
CA LEU A 716 -7.10 -24.43 -0.01
C LEU A 716 -7.67 -25.35 -1.11
#